data_AF-A0A3C2AHM2-F1
#
_entry.id   AF-A0A3C2AHM2-F1
#
_cell.length_a   1.000
_cell.length_b   1.000
_cell.length_c   1.000
_cell.angle_alpha   90.00
_cell.angle_beta   90.00
_cell.angle_gamma   90.00
#
_symmetry.space_group_name_H-M   'P 1'
#
loop_
_entity.id
_entity.type
_entity.pdbx_description
1 polymer ?
#
loop_
_entity_poly.entity_id
_entity_poly.type
_entity_poly.pdbx_seq_one_letter_code
_entity_poly.pdbx_strand_id
1 'polypeptide(L)'
;MESFEISKHRFSSEVLEELGNTYFADDYWPIVYLLSAGPKSKAYVGETADVKSRLHAHLQHDLKKKLTEVRLITSHHFNKSATLDIESNLIRYLSGDGQFELLNANIGVSHHNYYQKDEVYWKLFNRIWDKLRSEGIAIRSVEEIDNSDLFKYSPYKSLSHDQRTGLLNILDSILDPNKKTVLVEGGAGTGKTILALFLFKLLNSNYDEFKYREFEDENELFVERVKELKKRYGKPKMGLVVPMSSFRNTLKKIFSNVAGLEKSMVIGPAEVTRSNYDILVVDESHRLRQRKNLGSYFRAFDDASNRLGLNRDETNELEWVNKQSVKSILFYDPSQSIKPSDVPASAFEKLRHTKGTELQTLVSQFRVKAGNGYSHYIDQLIACKLKKGDGFEHPNYEFALVDDITIFRNLILEKNESHGLSRMIAGYSWKWISKKDPSLFDINIEGLELRWNTSANDWINHTGSEREVGCIHTTQGYDLNYAGIIFGHEITYNKEEDRVEILKENYFDRNGKVGIQSDDQLRDYILNIYKTIMLRGIHGTFVYVCDPSLRAYFKERIPLYKKEETEDYHLVEAPKLVPFVNAVPLYDLKAAAGNFSDPQIVEDSDFVYVGEDLNLNEDYFATQVVGESMNRIIPNGSICLFRKDKGGSRNGLIVLVESQDIHDSDTGASYTVKEYRSEKMLDEHGWAHKSISLNPLTENPQYKSIVLNEESMSEMKVIGRFVKVISS
;
A
#
# COMPACT_ATOMS: atom_id res chain seq x y z
N MET A 1 -18.95 5.27 21.12
CA MET A 1 -17.87 5.25 22.14
C MET A 1 -16.57 5.04 21.41
N GLU A 2 -15.59 5.92 21.61
CA GLU A 2 -14.30 5.84 20.92
C GLU A 2 -13.56 4.55 21.33
N SER A 3 -12.98 3.86 20.35
CA SER A 3 -12.30 2.58 20.57
C SER A 3 -10.85 2.74 21.02
N PHE A 4 -10.34 3.98 21.14
CA PHE A 4 -9.02 4.34 21.64
C PHE A 4 -8.99 5.82 22.06
N GLU A 5 -7.99 6.20 22.84
CA GLU A 5 -7.69 7.59 23.21
C GLU A 5 -6.19 7.88 22.99
N ILE A 6 -5.86 9.11 22.59
CA ILE A 6 -4.47 9.61 22.54
C ILE A 6 -4.37 10.82 23.47
N SER A 7 -3.63 10.68 24.58
CA SER A 7 -3.42 11.76 25.55
C SER A 7 -1.98 12.27 25.47
N LYS A 8 -1.82 13.59 25.38
CA LYS A 8 -0.52 14.26 25.25
C LYS A 8 -0.10 14.84 26.60
N HIS A 9 1.12 14.52 27.01
CA HIS A 9 1.72 14.99 28.26
C HIS A 9 3.14 15.48 28.04
N ARG A 10 3.65 16.31 28.96
CA ARG A 10 5.05 16.70 29.00
C ARG A 10 5.89 15.52 29.50
N PHE A 11 7.00 15.25 28.84
CA PHE A 11 7.94 14.20 29.28
C PHE A 11 8.93 14.78 30.30
N SER A 12 8.53 14.82 31.57
CA SER A 12 9.36 15.23 32.70
C SER A 12 9.05 14.39 33.94
N SER A 13 10.00 14.28 34.87
CA SER A 13 9.82 13.52 36.12
C SER A 13 8.60 13.93 36.92
N GLU A 14 8.31 15.24 36.98
CA GLU A 14 7.18 15.82 37.72
C GLU A 14 5.82 15.37 37.18
N VAL A 15 5.67 15.29 35.85
CA VAL A 15 4.41 14.94 35.19
C VAL A 15 4.17 13.42 35.17
N LEU A 16 5.24 12.61 35.26
CA LEU A 16 5.10 11.15 35.35
C LEU A 16 4.43 10.69 36.65
N GLU A 17 4.57 11.45 37.74
CA GLU A 17 3.90 11.16 39.02
C GLU A 17 2.38 11.43 38.93
N GLU A 18 1.95 12.40 38.11
CA GLU A 18 0.53 12.76 37.90
C GLU A 18 -0.21 11.82 36.94
N LEU A 19 0.50 11.10 36.07
CA LEU A 19 -0.09 10.10 35.16
C LEU A 19 -0.78 8.94 35.91
N GLY A 20 -0.47 8.75 37.19
CA GLY A 20 -1.00 7.70 38.08
C GLY A 20 -2.45 7.88 38.56
N ASN A 21 -3.28 8.58 37.80
CA ASN A 21 -4.73 8.65 38.02
C ASN A 21 -5.53 8.23 36.76
N THR A 22 -4.86 7.64 35.77
CA THR A 22 -5.52 7.12 34.57
C THR A 22 -5.67 5.61 34.67
N TYR A 23 -6.89 5.09 34.52
CA TYR A 23 -7.23 3.66 34.64
C TYR A 23 -6.22 2.72 33.95
N PHE A 24 -5.74 3.10 32.77
CA PHE A 24 -4.79 2.32 31.98
C PHE A 24 -3.34 2.30 32.50
N ALA A 25 -2.94 3.26 33.34
CA ALA A 25 -1.58 3.37 33.87
C ALA A 25 -1.38 2.64 35.21
N ASP A 26 -2.45 2.36 35.96
CA ASP A 26 -2.37 1.75 37.30
C ASP A 26 -2.65 0.25 37.32
N ASP A 27 -3.45 -0.28 36.37
CA ASP A 27 -3.85 -1.70 36.32
C ASP A 27 -2.92 -2.58 35.46
N TYR A 28 -1.70 -2.11 35.15
CA TYR A 28 -0.77 -2.78 34.25
C TYR A 28 -1.37 -3.11 32.87
N TRP A 29 -2.27 -2.25 32.37
CA TRP A 29 -2.91 -2.46 31.09
C TRP A 29 -1.92 -2.26 29.94
N PRO A 30 -1.90 -3.11 28.90
CA PRO A 30 -1.02 -2.90 27.76
C PRO A 30 -1.36 -1.61 27.01
N ILE A 31 -0.36 -0.75 26.82
CA ILE A 31 -0.51 0.50 26.06
C ILE A 31 0.63 0.70 25.05
N VAL A 32 0.44 1.65 24.14
CA VAL A 32 1.48 2.12 23.22
C VAL A 32 1.76 3.60 23.48
N TYR A 33 3.01 4.04 23.38
CA TYR A 33 3.39 5.44 23.59
C TYR A 33 4.36 5.94 22.53
N LEU A 34 4.30 7.25 22.26
CA LEU A 34 5.21 7.96 21.38
C LEU A 34 5.90 9.09 22.17
N LEU A 35 7.22 9.02 22.28
CA LEU A 35 8.07 10.09 22.77
C LEU A 35 8.58 10.93 21.60
N SER A 36 8.59 12.26 21.74
CA SER A 36 9.13 13.15 20.71
C SER A 36 9.65 14.46 21.32
N ALA A 37 10.48 15.19 20.58
CA ALA A 37 10.86 16.58 20.90
C ALA A 37 10.11 17.60 20.01
N GLY A 38 8.91 17.24 19.53
CA GLY A 38 8.12 17.99 18.53
C GLY A 38 8.34 17.51 17.08
N PRO A 39 7.54 17.99 16.11
CA PRO A 39 7.64 17.57 14.70
C PRO A 39 9.02 17.84 14.10
N LYS A 40 9.47 17.00 13.15
CA LYS A 40 10.81 17.08 12.50
C LYS A 40 12.00 16.87 13.43
N SER A 41 11.79 16.18 14.55
CA SER A 41 12.84 15.86 15.52
C SER A 41 13.05 14.34 15.67
N LYS A 42 13.67 13.93 16.78
CA LYS A 42 13.82 12.52 17.13
C LYS A 42 12.54 12.03 17.81
N ALA A 43 12.14 10.81 17.51
CA ALA A 43 11.01 10.16 18.18
C ALA A 43 11.33 8.72 18.60
N TYR A 44 10.58 8.20 19.56
CA TYR A 44 10.67 6.82 20.03
C TYR A 44 9.27 6.29 20.24
N VAL A 45 8.97 5.12 19.70
CA VAL A 45 7.70 4.42 19.93
C VAL A 45 7.97 3.27 20.89
N GLY A 46 7.08 2.99 21.82
CA GLY A 46 7.20 1.79 22.65
C GLY A 46 5.85 1.25 23.07
N GLU A 47 5.80 -0.01 23.44
CA GLU A 47 4.69 -0.57 24.21
C GLU A 47 5.16 -0.90 25.64
N THR A 48 4.21 -0.95 26.56
CA THR A 48 4.44 -1.46 27.91
C THR A 48 3.12 -1.70 28.63
N ALA A 49 3.14 -2.61 29.60
CA ALA A 49 2.12 -2.72 30.63
C ALA A 49 2.44 -1.82 31.85
N ASP A 50 3.72 -1.51 32.09
CA ASP A 50 4.16 -0.67 33.22
C ASP A 50 4.72 0.66 32.69
N VAL A 51 3.81 1.61 32.49
CA VAL A 51 4.10 2.92 31.92
C VAL A 51 5.05 3.72 32.81
N LYS A 52 4.84 3.68 34.12
CA LYS A 52 5.62 4.49 35.09
C LYS A 52 7.08 4.05 35.09
N SER A 53 7.32 2.76 35.33
CA SER A 53 8.69 2.23 35.36
C SER A 53 9.39 2.43 34.02
N ARG A 54 8.66 2.22 32.91
CA ARG A 54 9.23 2.36 31.56
C ARG A 54 9.62 3.80 31.22
N LEU A 55 8.76 4.77 31.53
CA LEU A 55 9.04 6.19 31.26
C LEU A 55 10.15 6.72 32.19
N HIS A 56 10.20 6.30 33.45
CA HIS A 56 11.33 6.60 34.34
C HIS A 56 12.66 6.06 33.80
N ALA A 57 12.68 4.82 33.30
CA ALA A 57 13.88 4.24 32.70
C ALA A 57 14.36 5.06 31.47
N HIS A 58 13.44 5.59 30.66
CA HIS A 58 13.80 6.44 29.52
C HIS A 58 14.37 7.80 29.94
N LEU A 59 13.95 8.37 31.07
CA LEU A 59 14.53 9.62 31.62
C LEU A 59 15.99 9.45 32.05
N GLN A 60 16.41 8.22 32.40
CA GLN A 60 17.80 7.90 32.73
C GLN A 60 18.67 7.64 31.49
N HIS A 61 18.07 7.54 30.30
CA HIS A 61 18.79 7.20 29.06
C HIS A 61 19.26 8.47 28.32
N ASP A 62 20.55 8.53 27.96
CA ASP A 62 21.20 9.74 27.43
C ASP A 62 20.57 10.35 26.18
N LEU A 63 20.07 9.51 25.27
CA LEU A 63 19.38 9.95 24.05
C LEU A 63 17.90 10.29 24.28
N LYS A 64 17.20 9.55 25.15
CA LYS A 64 15.73 9.63 25.28
C LYS A 64 15.29 10.71 26.24
N LYS A 65 16.11 11.05 27.25
CA LYS A 65 15.89 12.19 28.16
C LYS A 65 15.83 13.56 27.45
N LYS A 66 16.25 13.63 26.18
CA LYS A 66 16.20 14.83 25.34
C LYS A 66 14.83 15.04 24.67
N LEU A 67 13.95 14.05 24.74
CA LEU A 67 12.58 14.16 24.25
C LEU A 67 11.75 14.98 25.26
N THR A 68 10.72 15.68 24.80
CA THR A 68 9.99 16.67 25.63
C THR A 68 8.51 16.36 25.79
N GLU A 69 7.97 15.49 24.94
CA GLU A 69 6.56 15.12 24.91
C GLU A 69 6.40 13.61 24.92
N VAL A 70 5.37 13.13 25.62
CA VAL A 70 4.88 11.75 25.55
C VAL A 70 3.41 11.77 25.13
N ARG A 71 3.06 10.93 24.16
CA ARG A 71 1.67 10.63 23.80
C ARG A 71 1.36 9.21 24.21
N LEU A 72 0.37 9.01 25.07
CA LEU A 72 -0.12 7.70 25.47
C LEU A 72 -1.31 7.34 24.60
N ILE A 73 -1.22 6.19 23.95
CA ILE A 73 -2.27 5.60 23.13
C ILE A 73 -2.86 4.46 23.94
N THR A 74 -4.14 4.58 24.31
CA THR A 74 -4.84 3.63 25.18
C THR A 74 -6.10 3.11 24.50
N SER A 75 -6.51 1.89 24.84
CA SER A 75 -7.74 1.29 24.33
C SER A 75 -8.15 0.10 25.20
N HIS A 76 -9.45 -0.05 25.44
CA HIS A 76 -10.00 -1.26 26.08
C HIS A 76 -9.86 -2.53 25.23
N HIS A 77 -9.51 -2.42 23.94
CA HIS A 77 -9.25 -3.57 23.08
C HIS A 77 -7.79 -4.02 23.14
N PHE A 78 -6.89 -3.26 23.76
CA PHE A 78 -5.48 -3.59 23.79
C PHE A 78 -5.20 -4.84 24.63
N ASN A 79 -4.53 -5.79 23.99
CA ASN A 79 -3.85 -6.91 24.61
C ASN A 79 -2.38 -6.87 24.20
N LYS A 80 -1.54 -7.74 24.79
CA LYS A 80 -0.10 -7.75 24.52
C LYS A 80 0.23 -7.95 23.03
N SER A 81 -0.43 -8.90 22.37
CA SER A 81 -0.20 -9.16 20.94
C SER A 81 -0.60 -7.96 20.07
N ALA A 82 -1.70 -7.28 20.39
CA ALA A 82 -2.17 -6.11 19.67
C ALA A 82 -1.27 -4.89 19.85
N THR A 83 -0.82 -4.62 21.08
CA THR A 83 0.08 -3.49 21.37
C THR A 83 1.45 -3.66 20.73
N LEU A 84 1.99 -4.89 20.72
CA LEU A 84 3.22 -5.23 19.98
C LEU A 84 3.07 -4.99 18.47
N ASP A 85 1.94 -5.37 17.86
CA ASP A 85 1.69 -5.15 16.43
C ASP A 85 1.46 -3.65 16.11
N ILE A 86 0.73 -2.92 16.95
CA ILE A 86 0.51 -1.48 16.79
C ILE A 86 1.82 -0.70 16.96
N GLU A 87 2.64 -1.00 17.96
CA GLU A 87 3.96 -0.41 18.16
C GLU A 87 4.85 -0.66 16.92
N SER A 88 4.86 -1.91 16.46
CA SER A 88 5.56 -2.35 15.26
C SER A 88 5.12 -1.59 14.00
N ASN A 89 3.81 -1.44 13.79
CA ASN A 89 3.27 -0.68 12.67
C ASN A 89 3.58 0.82 12.81
N LEU A 90 3.46 1.42 13.99
CA LEU A 90 3.79 2.83 14.20
C LEU A 90 5.25 3.14 13.88
N ILE A 91 6.19 2.28 14.31
CA ILE A 91 7.60 2.43 13.94
C ILE A 91 7.79 2.35 12.43
N ARG A 92 7.16 1.35 11.81
CA ARG A 92 7.24 1.11 10.37
C ARG A 92 6.72 2.31 9.56
N TYR A 93 5.53 2.81 9.89
CA TYR A 93 4.87 3.90 9.18
C TYR A 93 5.47 5.27 9.50
N LEU A 94 5.81 5.59 10.75
CA LEU A 94 6.49 6.87 11.08
C LEU A 94 7.86 6.97 10.40
N SER A 95 8.57 5.85 10.25
CA SER A 95 9.81 5.83 9.47
C SER A 95 9.58 6.08 7.98
N GLY A 96 8.46 5.63 7.41
CA GLY A 96 8.11 5.84 6.00
C GLY A 96 7.55 7.24 5.72
N ASP A 97 6.88 7.85 6.71
CA ASP A 97 6.32 9.20 6.64
C ASP A 97 7.41 10.28 6.52
N GLY A 98 8.56 10.06 7.19
CA GLY A 98 9.72 10.94 7.12
C GLY A 98 9.64 12.19 8.00
N GLN A 99 8.64 12.30 8.88
CA GLN A 99 8.54 13.39 9.87
C GLN A 99 9.51 13.26 11.04
N PHE A 100 10.01 12.05 11.33
CA PHE A 100 10.89 11.82 12.49
C PHE A 100 12.12 10.99 12.15
N GLU A 101 13.22 11.28 12.84
CA GLU A 101 14.34 10.35 12.98
C GLU A 101 14.03 9.42 14.17
N LEU A 102 13.51 8.22 13.89
CA LEU A 102 13.12 7.27 14.93
C LEU A 102 14.34 6.62 15.61
N LEU A 103 14.40 6.74 16.94
CA LEU A 103 15.46 6.18 17.78
C LEU A 103 15.44 4.65 17.84
N ASN A 104 14.26 4.04 17.69
CA ASN A 104 14.07 2.59 17.71
C ASN A 104 13.44 2.05 16.43
N ALA A 105 13.68 2.73 15.31
CA ALA A 105 13.44 2.12 14.01
C ALA A 105 14.23 0.81 13.86
N ASN A 106 15.32 0.66 14.61
CA ASN A 106 16.32 -0.33 14.33
C ASN A 106 15.94 -1.69 14.95
N ILE A 107 15.66 -2.63 14.03
CA ILE A 107 15.73 -4.09 14.17
C ILE A 107 14.42 -4.76 14.63
N GLY A 108 13.90 -5.60 13.72
CA GLY A 108 12.96 -6.67 14.06
C GLY A 108 11.57 -6.17 14.45
N VAL A 109 10.82 -5.69 13.45
CA VAL A 109 9.35 -5.79 13.54
C VAL A 109 9.06 -7.29 13.49
N SER A 110 8.47 -7.85 14.54
CA SER A 110 7.95 -9.21 14.49
C SER A 110 6.59 -9.15 13.82
N HIS A 111 6.38 -9.95 12.78
CA HIS A 111 5.04 -10.23 12.26
C HIS A 111 4.57 -11.52 12.89
N HIS A 112 3.87 -11.42 14.02
CA HIS A 112 3.07 -12.51 14.57
C HIS A 112 1.61 -12.36 14.11
N ASN A 113 0.97 -13.49 13.84
CA ASN A 113 -0.47 -13.55 13.63
C ASN A 113 -1.16 -13.72 14.98
N TYR A 114 -2.29 -13.06 15.15
CA TYR A 114 -3.09 -13.13 16.38
C TYR A 114 -4.57 -12.87 16.07
N TYR A 115 -5.42 -13.22 17.03
CA TYR A 115 -6.88 -13.15 16.87
C TYR A 115 -7.35 -11.74 16.46
N GLN A 116 -8.20 -11.65 15.44
CA GLN A 116 -8.80 -10.41 14.92
C GLN A 116 -7.82 -9.33 14.43
N LYS A 117 -6.58 -9.71 14.09
CA LYS A 117 -5.54 -8.79 13.60
C LYS A 117 -6.05 -7.85 12.49
N ASP A 118 -6.57 -8.40 11.41
CA ASP A 118 -7.01 -7.60 10.24
C ASP A 118 -8.41 -7.00 10.43
N GLU A 119 -9.33 -7.74 11.04
CA GLU A 119 -10.73 -7.34 11.17
C GLU A 119 -10.94 -6.17 12.15
N VAL A 120 -10.17 -6.15 13.24
CA VAL A 120 -10.32 -5.20 14.34
C VAL A 120 -9.09 -4.31 14.47
N TYR A 121 -7.90 -4.89 14.64
CA TYR A 121 -6.72 -4.13 15.05
C TYR A 121 -6.10 -3.32 13.91
N TRP A 122 -6.16 -3.81 12.67
CA TRP A 122 -5.73 -3.02 11.51
C TRP A 122 -6.61 -1.80 11.29
N LYS A 123 -7.94 -1.96 11.40
CA LYS A 123 -8.88 -0.82 11.36
C LYS A 123 -8.64 0.15 12.52
N LEU A 124 -8.33 -0.37 13.71
CA LEU A 124 -7.96 0.45 14.86
C LEU A 124 -6.66 1.23 14.62
N PHE A 125 -5.64 0.58 14.05
CA PHE A 125 -4.38 1.21 13.67
C PHE A 125 -4.58 2.35 12.67
N ASN A 126 -5.38 2.16 11.62
CA ASN A 126 -5.67 3.23 10.65
C ASN A 126 -6.32 4.44 11.32
N ARG A 127 -7.26 4.22 12.25
CA ARG A 127 -7.87 5.32 13.01
C ARG A 127 -6.89 6.01 13.96
N ILE A 128 -5.99 5.26 14.61
CA ILE A 128 -4.89 5.82 15.40
C ILE A 128 -3.99 6.67 14.49
N TRP A 129 -3.65 6.17 13.31
CA TRP A 129 -2.84 6.88 12.33
C TRP A 129 -3.48 8.19 11.88
N ASP A 130 -4.76 8.18 11.51
CA ASP A 130 -5.48 9.39 11.11
C ASP A 130 -5.59 10.41 12.24
N LYS A 131 -5.74 9.95 13.49
CA LYS A 131 -5.67 10.84 14.65
C LYS A 131 -4.29 11.48 14.79
N LEU A 132 -3.21 10.70 14.66
CA LEU A 132 -1.84 11.22 14.66
C LEU A 132 -1.60 12.21 13.50
N ARG A 133 -2.22 12.00 12.34
CA ARG A 133 -2.19 12.97 11.22
C ARG A 133 -2.90 14.26 11.58
N SER A 134 -4.08 14.19 12.21
CA SER A 134 -4.82 15.38 12.65
C SER A 134 -4.06 16.22 13.69
N GLU A 135 -3.16 15.59 14.46
CA GLU A 135 -2.28 16.25 15.43
C GLU A 135 -0.95 16.74 14.83
N GLY A 136 -0.74 16.55 13.53
CA GLY A 136 0.50 16.93 12.83
C GLY A 136 1.71 16.06 13.18
N ILE A 137 1.49 14.86 13.72
CA ILE A 137 2.55 13.88 14.02
C ILE A 137 2.93 13.10 12.78
N ALA A 138 1.94 12.68 12.01
CA ALA A 138 2.13 12.12 10.68
C ALA A 138 1.60 13.10 9.62
N ILE A 139 2.08 13.02 8.39
CA ILE A 139 1.54 13.82 7.28
C ILE A 139 0.83 12.94 6.28
N ARG A 140 1.50 11.87 5.85
CA ARG A 140 1.04 11.00 4.77
C ARG A 140 0.03 9.98 5.26
N SER A 141 -0.87 9.59 4.38
CA SER A 141 -1.78 8.47 4.65
C SER A 141 -1.02 7.14 4.66
N VAL A 142 -1.66 6.10 5.20
CA VAL A 142 -1.11 4.74 5.17
C VAL A 142 -0.88 4.29 3.72
N GLU A 143 -1.83 4.57 2.83
CA GLU A 143 -1.79 4.22 1.41
C GLU A 143 -0.66 4.95 0.67
N GLU A 144 -0.44 6.24 0.96
CA GLU A 144 0.67 7.01 0.38
C GLU A 144 2.03 6.44 0.82
N ILE A 145 2.15 6.02 2.08
CA ILE A 145 3.37 5.43 2.62
C ILE A 145 3.59 4.04 2.02
N ASP A 146 2.58 3.18 2.00
CA ASP A 146 2.64 1.83 1.42
C ASP A 146 3.07 1.84 -0.05
N ASN A 147 2.64 2.87 -0.79
CA ASN A 147 3.03 3.09 -2.18
C ASN A 147 4.42 3.70 -2.36
N SER A 148 5.05 4.21 -1.30
CA SER A 148 6.38 4.79 -1.40
C SER A 148 7.46 3.71 -1.56
N ASP A 149 8.42 3.94 -2.46
CA ASP A 149 9.60 3.08 -2.59
C ASP A 149 10.37 2.96 -1.26
N LEU A 150 10.40 4.06 -0.48
CA LEU A 150 11.03 4.09 0.84
C LEU A 150 10.46 3.03 1.77
N PHE A 151 9.15 2.87 1.78
CA PHE A 151 8.47 1.89 2.61
C PHE A 151 8.57 0.47 2.05
N LYS A 152 8.40 0.30 0.72
CA LYS A 152 8.48 -1.01 0.06
C LYS A 152 9.83 -1.70 0.26
N TYR A 153 10.91 -0.93 0.21
CA TYR A 153 12.27 -1.42 0.41
C TYR A 153 12.84 -0.99 1.78
N SER A 154 11.98 -0.65 2.73
CA SER A 154 12.43 -0.24 4.05
C SER A 154 13.16 -1.39 4.77
N PRO A 155 14.34 -1.14 5.38
CA PRO A 155 15.01 -2.14 6.24
C PRO A 155 14.22 -2.43 7.52
N TYR A 156 13.11 -1.72 7.76
CA TYR A 156 12.24 -1.85 8.92
C TYR A 156 11.09 -2.83 8.68
N LYS A 157 11.02 -3.47 7.52
CA LYS A 157 10.09 -4.59 7.29
C LYS A 157 10.51 -5.81 8.11
N SER A 158 9.51 -6.51 8.65
CA SER A 158 9.71 -7.80 9.30
C SER A 158 10.25 -8.83 8.30
N LEU A 159 11.30 -9.54 8.67
CA LEU A 159 11.77 -10.69 7.92
C LEU A 159 10.90 -11.91 8.25
N SER A 160 10.55 -12.68 7.22
CA SER A 160 9.95 -14.01 7.37
C SER A 160 10.92 -15.02 7.98
N HIS A 161 10.43 -16.18 8.40
CA HIS A 161 11.29 -17.25 8.91
C HIS A 161 12.36 -17.68 7.87
N ASP A 162 11.96 -17.91 6.62
CA ASP A 162 12.86 -18.25 5.50
C ASP A 162 13.95 -17.18 5.28
N GLN A 163 13.57 -15.90 5.34
CA GLN A 163 14.52 -14.78 5.24
C GLN A 163 15.46 -14.70 6.44
N ARG A 164 14.98 -14.94 7.67
CA ARG A 164 15.83 -14.95 8.87
C ARG A 164 16.86 -16.08 8.81
N THR A 165 16.43 -17.27 8.43
CA THR A 165 17.31 -18.43 8.24
C THR A 165 18.34 -18.15 7.13
N GLY A 166 17.90 -17.61 5.99
CA GLY A 166 18.81 -17.20 4.92
C GLY A 166 19.82 -16.15 5.37
N LEU A 167 19.40 -15.18 6.19
CA LEU A 167 20.30 -14.17 6.75
C LEU A 167 21.30 -14.79 7.73
N LEU A 168 20.89 -15.69 8.63
CA LEU A 168 21.80 -16.43 9.51
C LEU A 168 22.91 -17.14 8.73
N ASN A 169 22.53 -17.88 7.69
CA ASN A 169 23.50 -18.60 6.85
C ASN A 169 24.46 -17.65 6.12
N ILE A 170 23.99 -16.46 5.71
CA ILE A 170 24.85 -15.41 5.17
C ILE A 170 25.86 -14.95 6.25
N LEU A 171 25.42 -14.68 7.47
CA LEU A 171 26.30 -14.25 8.56
C LEU A 171 27.37 -15.31 8.88
N ASP A 172 26.97 -16.58 8.99
CA ASP A 172 27.88 -17.71 9.20
C ASP A 172 28.93 -17.81 8.07
N SER A 173 28.50 -17.64 6.82
CA SER A 173 29.40 -17.66 5.66
C SER A 173 30.37 -16.47 5.63
N ILE A 174 29.96 -15.30 6.09
CA ILE A 174 30.87 -14.15 6.24
C ILE A 174 31.92 -14.44 7.33
N LEU A 175 31.55 -15.18 8.38
CA LEU A 175 32.44 -15.60 9.47
C LEU A 175 33.36 -16.77 9.10
N ASP A 176 32.98 -17.66 8.20
CA ASP A 176 33.85 -18.77 7.78
C ASP A 176 34.99 -18.29 6.85
N PRO A 177 36.27 -18.36 7.24
CA PRO A 177 37.38 -17.94 6.38
C PRO A 177 37.51 -18.76 5.08
N ASN A 178 36.94 -19.96 5.00
CA ASN A 178 36.99 -20.82 3.82
C ASN A 178 35.92 -20.46 2.78
N LYS A 179 34.93 -19.65 3.16
CA LYS A 179 33.86 -19.20 2.28
C LYS A 179 34.19 -17.81 1.78
N LYS A 180 34.31 -17.64 0.46
CA LYS A 180 34.50 -16.33 -0.17
C LYS A 180 33.19 -15.77 -0.70
N THR A 181 32.36 -16.63 -1.27
CA THR A 181 31.17 -16.23 -2.01
C THR A 181 29.94 -16.87 -1.39
N VAL A 182 28.86 -16.11 -1.24
CA VAL A 182 27.53 -16.61 -0.91
C VAL A 182 26.62 -16.33 -2.10
N LEU A 183 26.14 -17.38 -2.75
CA LEU A 183 25.17 -17.28 -3.84
C LEU A 183 23.77 -17.52 -3.26
N VAL A 184 22.98 -16.46 -3.18
CA VAL A 184 21.61 -16.49 -2.65
C VAL A 184 20.64 -16.53 -3.83
N GLU A 185 20.10 -17.71 -4.11
CA GLU A 185 19.14 -17.93 -5.18
C GLU A 185 17.71 -17.79 -4.69
N GLY A 186 16.85 -17.19 -5.49
CA GLY A 186 15.42 -17.18 -5.20
C GLY A 186 14.66 -16.55 -6.34
N GLY A 187 13.38 -16.90 -6.48
CA GLY A 187 12.50 -16.32 -7.50
C GLY A 187 12.19 -14.84 -7.28
N ALA A 188 11.46 -14.26 -8.24
CA ALA A 188 10.96 -12.90 -8.15
C ALA A 188 10.07 -12.74 -6.90
N GLY A 189 10.35 -11.73 -6.06
CA GLY A 189 9.53 -11.46 -4.88
C GLY A 189 9.88 -12.26 -3.62
N THR A 190 11.01 -12.97 -3.58
CA THR A 190 11.50 -13.66 -2.35
C THR A 190 12.14 -12.70 -1.32
N GLY A 191 12.18 -11.39 -1.62
CA GLY A 191 12.70 -10.35 -0.72
C GLY A 191 14.23 -10.28 -0.61
N LYS A 192 14.95 -10.73 -1.65
CA LYS A 192 16.42 -10.61 -1.78
C LYS A 192 16.94 -9.18 -1.51
N THR A 193 16.31 -8.17 -2.11
CA THR A 193 16.68 -6.76 -1.86
C THR A 193 16.46 -6.36 -0.40
N ILE A 194 15.36 -6.77 0.23
CA ILE A 194 15.10 -6.47 1.65
C ILE A 194 16.19 -7.10 2.53
N LEU A 195 16.58 -8.35 2.24
CA LEU A 195 17.70 -9.00 2.93
C LEU A 195 19.03 -8.25 2.77
N ALA A 196 19.33 -7.77 1.55
CA ALA A 196 20.52 -6.95 1.31
C ALA A 196 20.50 -5.68 2.18
N LEU A 197 19.39 -4.96 2.18
CA LEU A 197 19.22 -3.71 2.93
C LEU A 197 19.30 -3.95 4.44
N PHE A 198 18.67 -5.03 4.91
CA PHE A 198 18.71 -5.42 6.31
C PHE A 198 20.14 -5.77 6.75
N LEU A 199 20.91 -6.52 5.94
CA LEU A 199 22.32 -6.81 6.22
C LEU A 199 23.17 -5.53 6.35
N PHE A 200 22.98 -4.56 5.45
CA PHE A 200 23.66 -3.26 5.54
C PHE A 200 23.32 -2.55 6.85
N LYS A 201 22.02 -2.48 7.17
CA LYS A 201 21.56 -1.84 8.39
C LYS A 201 22.11 -2.53 9.64
N LEU A 202 22.09 -3.85 9.66
CA LEU A 202 22.58 -4.70 10.75
C LEU A 202 24.05 -4.41 11.09
N LEU A 203 24.90 -4.40 10.06
CA LEU A 203 26.34 -4.24 10.20
C LEU A 203 26.77 -2.79 10.48
N ASN A 204 25.96 -1.81 10.11
CA ASN A 204 26.25 -0.37 10.33
C ASN A 204 25.55 0.25 11.56
N SER A 205 24.67 -0.48 12.25
CA SER A 205 23.96 0.01 13.46
C SER A 205 24.77 -0.21 14.75
N ASN A 206 24.54 0.60 15.78
CA ASN A 206 25.28 0.52 17.05
C ASN A 206 24.81 -0.66 17.93
N TYR A 207 25.70 -1.15 18.81
CA TYR A 207 25.43 -2.33 19.66
C TYR A 207 24.26 -2.13 20.63
N ASP A 208 24.12 -0.94 21.21
CA ASP A 208 23.06 -0.64 22.18
C ASP A 208 21.65 -0.57 21.55
N GLU A 209 21.57 -0.49 20.22
CA GLU A 209 20.30 -0.51 19.50
C GLU A 209 19.68 -1.93 19.40
N PHE A 210 20.47 -2.98 19.67
CA PHE A 210 20.00 -4.37 19.66
C PHE A 210 19.44 -4.82 21.02
N LYS A 211 19.55 -4.01 22.07
CA LYS A 211 19.33 -4.45 23.46
C LYS A 211 17.88 -4.61 23.89
N TYR A 212 16.89 -4.22 23.08
CA TYR A 212 15.50 -4.23 23.54
C TYR A 212 14.53 -4.57 22.40
N ARG A 213 14.42 -5.88 22.12
CA ARG A 213 13.16 -6.53 21.78
C ARG A 213 13.34 -8.01 22.00
N GLU A 214 12.32 -8.62 22.58
CA GLU A 214 12.15 -10.05 22.77
C GLU A 214 12.32 -10.76 21.43
N PHE A 215 13.56 -11.02 21.09
CA PHE A 215 13.87 -12.28 20.47
C PHE A 215 13.45 -13.33 21.49
N GLU A 216 12.31 -13.98 21.28
CA GLU A 216 12.05 -15.29 21.88
C GLU A 216 13.33 -16.14 21.76
N ASP A 217 13.49 -17.11 22.67
CA ASP A 217 14.68 -17.95 22.91
C ASP A 217 15.41 -18.47 21.64
N GLU A 218 14.76 -18.45 20.47
CA GLU A 218 15.31 -18.75 19.15
C GLU A 218 16.33 -17.75 18.57
N ASN A 219 16.56 -16.54 19.11
CA ASN A 219 17.49 -15.58 18.46
C ASN A 219 18.76 -15.17 19.24
N GLU A 220 19.17 -15.90 20.26
CA GLU A 220 20.50 -15.71 20.87
C GLU A 220 21.63 -15.93 19.85
N LEU A 221 21.51 -16.96 19.01
CA LEU A 221 22.47 -17.29 17.96
C LEU A 221 22.63 -16.14 16.95
N PHE A 222 21.51 -15.54 16.53
CA PHE A 222 21.52 -14.41 15.60
C PHE A 222 22.29 -13.22 16.20
N VAL A 223 21.99 -12.89 17.46
CA VAL A 223 22.66 -11.82 18.18
C VAL A 223 24.15 -12.14 18.35
N GLU A 224 24.51 -13.37 18.69
CA GLU A 224 25.90 -13.81 18.81
C GLU A 224 26.69 -13.59 17.51
N ARG A 225 26.17 -14.08 16.37
CA ARG A 225 26.85 -13.94 15.07
C ARG A 225 27.06 -12.49 14.65
N VAL A 226 26.09 -11.62 14.94
CA VAL A 226 26.24 -10.18 14.69
C VAL A 226 27.35 -9.58 15.55
N LYS A 227 27.49 -10.00 16.81
CA LYS A 227 28.58 -9.53 17.68
C LYS A 227 29.94 -10.00 17.17
N GLU A 228 30.05 -11.26 16.74
CA GLU A 228 31.29 -11.81 16.18
C GLU A 228 31.72 -11.06 14.92
N LEU A 229 30.79 -10.77 14.03
CA LEU A 229 31.06 -9.99 12.81
C LEU A 229 31.55 -8.58 13.13
N LYS A 230 30.89 -7.88 14.05
CA LYS A 230 31.31 -6.55 14.48
C LYS A 230 32.67 -6.57 15.17
N LYS A 231 32.96 -7.61 15.96
CA LYS A 231 34.29 -7.79 16.57
C LYS A 231 35.37 -8.01 15.51
N ARG A 232 35.06 -8.75 14.44
CA ARG A 232 36.01 -9.06 13.36
C ARG A 232 36.29 -7.87 12.44
N TYR A 233 35.24 -7.17 12.02
CA TYR A 233 35.35 -6.14 10.98
C TYR A 233 35.27 -4.70 11.52
N GLY A 234 34.83 -4.49 12.76
CA GLY A 234 34.52 -3.17 13.29
C GLY A 234 33.41 -2.51 12.45
N LYS A 235 33.80 -1.57 11.58
CA LYS A 235 32.95 -0.98 10.56
C LYS A 235 33.44 -1.42 9.16
N PRO A 236 32.90 -2.52 8.59
CA PRO A 236 33.39 -3.06 7.32
C PRO A 236 33.19 -2.06 6.18
N LYS A 237 34.15 -2.02 5.24
CA LYS A 237 33.96 -1.32 3.97
C LYS A 237 33.05 -2.14 3.06
N MET A 238 31.78 -1.75 3.04
CA MET A 238 30.74 -2.43 2.28
C MET A 238 30.30 -1.66 1.03
N GLY A 239 29.86 -2.39 -0.01
CA GLY A 239 29.25 -1.81 -1.20
C GLY A 239 28.05 -2.62 -1.67
N LEU A 240 26.90 -1.97 -1.88
CA LEU A 240 25.70 -2.54 -2.48
C LEU A 240 25.72 -2.26 -3.98
N VAL A 241 26.07 -3.27 -4.76
CA VAL A 241 26.16 -3.19 -6.21
C VAL A 241 24.77 -3.40 -6.81
N VAL A 242 24.27 -2.40 -7.53
CA VAL A 242 22.99 -2.46 -8.24
C VAL A 242 23.24 -2.14 -9.72
N PRO A 243 23.16 -3.12 -10.64
CA PRO A 243 23.45 -2.91 -12.06
C PRO A 243 22.51 -1.89 -12.74
N MET A 244 21.25 -1.84 -12.30
CA MET A 244 20.20 -1.00 -12.90
C MET A 244 20.23 0.44 -12.36
N SER A 245 20.39 1.42 -13.24
CA SER A 245 20.56 2.83 -12.85
C SER A 245 19.34 3.44 -12.15
N SER A 246 18.12 3.14 -12.61
CA SER A 246 16.87 3.65 -12.04
C SER A 246 16.71 3.15 -10.60
N PHE A 247 16.72 1.83 -10.42
CA PHE A 247 16.57 1.20 -9.10
C PHE A 247 17.72 1.57 -8.14
N ARG A 248 18.95 1.67 -8.66
CA ARG A 248 20.10 2.17 -7.88
C ARG A 248 19.86 3.57 -7.34
N ASN A 249 19.24 4.47 -8.11
CA ASN A 249 18.93 5.82 -7.65
C ASN A 249 17.85 5.80 -6.55
N THR A 250 16.88 4.89 -6.64
CA THR A 250 15.88 4.65 -5.60
C THR A 250 16.53 4.17 -4.29
N LEU A 251 17.38 3.13 -4.34
CA LEU A 251 18.11 2.66 -3.16
C LEU A 251 19.05 3.73 -2.59
N LYS A 252 19.66 4.57 -3.43
CA LYS A 252 20.44 5.74 -2.98
C LYS A 252 19.63 6.73 -2.14
N LYS A 253 18.36 6.98 -2.50
CA LYS A 253 17.44 7.83 -1.71
C LYS A 253 17.05 7.14 -0.40
N ILE A 254 16.85 5.83 -0.42
CA ILE A 254 16.55 5.04 0.78
C ILE A 254 17.71 5.11 1.78
N PHE A 255 18.94 4.84 1.33
CA PHE A 255 20.13 4.88 2.20
C PHE A 255 20.34 6.26 2.83
N SER A 256 20.04 7.35 2.13
CA SER A 256 20.15 8.70 2.72
C SER A 256 19.13 8.99 3.81
N ASN A 257 18.01 8.25 3.84
CA ASN A 257 16.94 8.44 4.82
C ASN A 257 17.02 7.46 6.01
N VAL A 258 17.94 6.49 5.96
CA VAL A 258 18.11 5.47 7.00
C VAL A 258 19.33 5.81 7.85
N ALA A 259 19.13 6.01 9.15
CA ALA A 259 20.20 6.33 10.08
C ALA A 259 21.33 5.28 10.03
N GLY A 260 22.58 5.74 9.90
CA GLY A 260 23.78 4.89 9.84
C GLY A 260 24.14 4.38 8.44
N LEU A 261 23.32 4.64 7.42
CA LEU A 261 23.62 4.31 6.03
C LEU A 261 23.98 5.57 5.22
N GLU A 262 24.73 5.39 4.13
CA GLU A 262 25.14 6.48 3.25
C GLU A 262 24.83 6.19 1.79
N LYS A 263 24.45 7.23 1.03
CA LYS A 263 24.22 7.15 -0.42
C LYS A 263 25.42 6.61 -1.20
N SER A 264 26.63 6.82 -0.68
CA SER A 264 27.91 6.36 -1.25
C SER A 264 28.06 4.82 -1.23
N MET A 265 27.36 4.13 -0.32
CA MET A 265 27.41 2.67 -0.19
C MET A 265 26.71 1.96 -1.35
N VAL A 266 25.74 2.61 -2.01
CA VAL A 266 25.04 2.05 -3.16
C VAL A 266 25.77 2.44 -4.44
N ILE A 267 26.31 1.45 -5.16
CA ILE A 267 27.23 1.66 -6.28
C ILE A 267 26.80 0.90 -7.53
N GLY A 268 27.28 1.34 -8.70
CA GLY A 268 27.18 0.56 -9.93
C GLY A 268 28.37 -0.39 -10.12
N PRO A 269 28.26 -1.36 -11.03
CA PRO A 269 29.33 -2.33 -11.28
C PRO A 269 30.68 -1.70 -11.67
N ALA A 270 30.72 -0.69 -12.55
CA ALA A 270 31.97 -0.02 -12.91
C ALA A 270 32.66 0.70 -11.73
N GLU A 271 31.91 1.09 -10.70
CA GLU A 271 32.44 1.76 -9.49
C GLU A 271 33.12 0.77 -8.54
N VAL A 272 32.77 -0.53 -8.60
CA VAL A 272 33.41 -1.60 -7.84
C VAL A 272 34.92 -1.62 -8.08
N THR A 273 35.34 -1.36 -9.32
CA THR A 273 36.77 -1.41 -9.73
C THR A 273 37.62 -0.27 -9.18
N ARG A 274 37.04 0.69 -8.43
CA ARG A 274 37.76 1.85 -7.86
C ARG A 274 38.29 1.61 -6.45
N SER A 275 37.97 0.46 -5.84
CA SER A 275 38.24 0.19 -4.44
C SER A 275 38.16 -1.29 -4.12
N ASN A 276 38.92 -1.72 -3.11
CA ASN A 276 38.69 -3.01 -2.46
C ASN A 276 37.63 -2.88 -1.36
N TYR A 277 36.89 -3.95 -1.10
CA TYR A 277 35.80 -4.03 -0.15
C TYR A 277 35.95 -5.27 0.73
N ASP A 278 35.59 -5.14 2.01
CA ASP A 278 35.51 -6.27 2.92
C ASP A 278 34.33 -7.16 2.54
N ILE A 279 33.19 -6.54 2.24
CA ILE A 279 31.97 -7.23 1.84
C ILE A 279 31.32 -6.50 0.66
N LEU A 280 31.17 -7.18 -0.47
CA LEU A 280 30.32 -6.72 -1.57
C LEU A 280 29.01 -7.50 -1.57
N VAL A 281 27.91 -6.78 -1.61
CA VAL A 281 26.58 -7.35 -1.83
C VAL A 281 26.14 -6.93 -3.20
N VAL A 282 25.77 -7.88 -4.06
CA VAL A 282 25.24 -7.59 -5.39
C VAL A 282 23.78 -7.96 -5.40
N ASP A 283 22.93 -6.94 -5.53
CA ASP A 283 21.51 -7.13 -5.78
C ASP A 283 21.26 -7.31 -7.28
N GLU A 284 20.28 -8.14 -7.63
CA GLU A 284 19.96 -8.47 -9.03
C GLU A 284 21.22 -8.92 -9.82
N SER A 285 22.03 -9.80 -9.23
CA SER A 285 23.33 -10.23 -9.78
C SER A 285 23.24 -10.83 -11.18
N HIS A 286 22.09 -11.41 -11.55
CA HIS A 286 21.79 -11.89 -12.90
C HIS A 286 21.82 -10.76 -13.96
N ARG A 287 21.82 -9.48 -13.55
CA ARG A 287 21.95 -8.28 -14.40
C ARG A 287 23.35 -7.69 -14.44
N LEU A 288 24.31 -8.30 -13.76
CA LEU A 288 25.72 -8.03 -14.04
C LEU A 288 25.99 -8.32 -15.51
N ARG A 289 26.89 -7.55 -16.12
CA ARG A 289 27.07 -7.54 -17.56
C ARG A 289 28.36 -8.21 -18.03
N GLN A 290 28.31 -8.72 -19.25
CA GLN A 290 29.45 -9.07 -20.08
C GLN A 290 29.63 -8.01 -21.18
N ARG A 291 30.76 -8.03 -21.89
CA ARG A 291 31.08 -7.07 -22.97
C ARG A 291 30.28 -7.31 -24.26
N LYS A 292 28.96 -7.47 -24.17
CA LYS A 292 28.05 -7.71 -25.30
C LYS A 292 26.89 -6.73 -25.25
N ASN A 293 26.57 -6.11 -26.39
CA ASN A 293 25.40 -5.23 -26.56
C ASN A 293 25.23 -4.14 -25.46
N LEU A 294 26.32 -3.48 -25.07
CA LEU A 294 26.35 -2.54 -23.94
C LEU A 294 25.94 -1.09 -24.29
N GLY A 295 25.77 -0.78 -25.58
CA GLY A 295 25.43 0.58 -26.02
C GLY A 295 26.43 1.64 -25.49
N SER A 296 25.92 2.70 -24.86
CA SER A 296 26.75 3.76 -24.28
C SER A 296 27.65 3.30 -23.12
N TYR A 297 27.45 2.10 -22.57
CA TYR A 297 28.21 1.59 -21.44
C TYR A 297 29.53 0.90 -21.83
N PHE A 298 29.80 0.66 -23.13
CA PHE A 298 31.06 0.01 -23.58
C PHE A 298 32.32 0.69 -23.03
N ARG A 299 32.38 2.03 -23.07
CA ARG A 299 33.53 2.78 -22.56
C ARG A 299 33.73 2.57 -21.06
N ALA A 300 32.64 2.67 -20.28
CA ALA A 300 32.70 2.47 -18.84
C ALA A 300 33.15 1.06 -18.47
N PHE A 301 32.74 0.05 -19.27
CA PHE A 301 33.16 -1.33 -19.11
C PHE A 301 34.64 -1.53 -19.41
N ASP A 302 35.13 -0.97 -20.53
CA ASP A 302 36.53 -1.07 -20.93
C ASP A 302 37.44 -0.39 -19.91
N ASP A 303 37.10 0.82 -19.48
CA ASP A 303 37.87 1.56 -18.49
C ASP A 303 37.93 0.83 -17.14
N ALA A 304 36.84 0.13 -16.76
CA ALA A 304 36.76 -0.66 -15.54
C ALA A 304 37.58 -1.96 -15.62
N SER A 305 37.48 -2.67 -16.74
CA SER A 305 38.31 -3.86 -17.03
C SER A 305 39.80 -3.53 -16.99
N ASN A 306 40.19 -2.43 -17.64
CA ASN A 306 41.58 -1.96 -17.67
C ASN A 306 42.10 -1.60 -16.27
N ARG A 307 41.28 -0.95 -15.44
CA ARG A 307 41.63 -0.66 -14.03
C ARG A 307 41.96 -1.91 -13.22
N LEU A 308 41.33 -3.04 -13.52
CA LEU A 308 41.56 -4.32 -12.86
C LEU A 308 42.66 -5.18 -13.52
N GLY A 309 43.24 -4.70 -14.62
CA GLY A 309 44.18 -5.48 -15.44
C GLY A 309 43.56 -6.75 -16.02
N LEU A 310 42.25 -6.73 -16.32
CA LEU A 310 41.53 -7.87 -16.90
C LEU A 310 41.35 -7.65 -18.40
N ASN A 311 41.38 -8.75 -19.17
CA ASN A 311 41.09 -8.70 -20.59
C ASN A 311 39.60 -8.36 -20.78
N ARG A 312 39.32 -7.17 -21.34
CA ARG A 312 37.95 -6.67 -21.54
C ARG A 312 37.07 -7.61 -22.37
N ASP A 313 37.66 -8.37 -23.27
CA ASP A 313 36.91 -9.23 -24.20
C ASP A 313 36.56 -10.61 -23.59
N GLU A 314 37.19 -10.96 -22.46
CA GLU A 314 36.98 -12.23 -21.76
C GLU A 314 36.31 -12.04 -20.39
N THR A 315 36.46 -10.86 -19.78
CA THR A 315 35.96 -10.59 -18.43
C THR A 315 34.48 -10.19 -18.42
N ASN A 316 33.93 -10.12 -17.22
CA ASN A 316 32.57 -9.70 -16.94
C ASN A 316 32.47 -9.04 -15.56
N GLU A 317 31.35 -8.39 -15.28
CA GLU A 317 31.15 -7.66 -14.02
C GLU A 317 31.12 -8.58 -12.79
N LEU A 318 30.81 -9.88 -12.95
CA LEU A 318 30.87 -10.87 -11.87
C LEU A 318 32.31 -11.16 -11.44
N GLU A 319 33.25 -11.24 -12.38
CA GLU A 319 34.67 -11.34 -12.08
C GLU A 319 35.20 -10.10 -11.36
N TRP A 320 34.71 -8.91 -11.72
CA TRP A 320 35.11 -7.67 -11.05
C TRP A 320 34.73 -7.69 -9.57
N VAL A 321 33.50 -8.13 -9.27
CA VAL A 321 33.02 -8.30 -7.89
C VAL A 321 33.94 -9.28 -7.16
N ASN A 322 34.15 -10.47 -7.70
CA ASN A 322 34.98 -11.50 -7.07
C ASN A 322 36.43 -11.07 -6.85
N LYS A 323 36.99 -10.21 -7.72
CA LYS A 323 38.36 -9.68 -7.59
C LYS A 323 38.47 -8.60 -6.51
N GLN A 324 37.47 -7.74 -6.37
CA GLN A 324 37.51 -6.57 -5.48
C GLN A 324 36.94 -6.82 -4.08
N SER A 325 36.35 -7.99 -3.82
CA SER A 325 35.78 -8.34 -2.52
C SER A 325 36.59 -9.40 -1.77
N VAL A 326 36.73 -9.21 -0.46
CA VAL A 326 37.09 -10.30 0.46
C VAL A 326 35.94 -11.30 0.59
N LYS A 327 34.71 -10.80 0.80
CA LYS A 327 33.47 -11.58 0.80
C LYS A 327 32.49 -11.04 -0.24
N SER A 328 31.91 -11.90 -1.07
CA SER A 328 30.85 -11.51 -2.02
C SER A 328 29.54 -12.22 -1.69
N ILE A 329 28.44 -11.48 -1.71
CA ILE A 329 27.08 -12.00 -1.51
C ILE A 329 26.29 -11.64 -2.76
N LEU A 330 25.82 -12.64 -3.49
CA LEU A 330 25.21 -12.48 -4.80
C LEU A 330 23.75 -12.92 -4.74
N PHE A 331 22.83 -11.97 -4.85
CA PHE A 331 21.41 -12.27 -4.95
C PHE A 331 21.06 -12.58 -6.41
N TYR A 332 20.81 -13.84 -6.70
CA TYR A 332 20.66 -14.38 -8.05
C TYR A 332 19.22 -14.83 -8.31
N ASP A 333 18.75 -14.59 -9.53
CA ASP A 333 17.47 -15.09 -10.01
C ASP A 333 17.67 -15.55 -11.46
N PRO A 334 17.75 -16.87 -11.71
CA PRO A 334 18.03 -17.40 -13.04
C PRO A 334 16.92 -17.07 -14.04
N SER A 335 15.68 -16.86 -13.58
CA SER A 335 14.52 -16.62 -14.44
C SER A 335 14.41 -15.18 -14.94
N GLN A 336 15.16 -14.25 -14.34
CA GLN A 336 15.12 -12.81 -14.66
C GLN A 336 16.31 -12.34 -15.52
N SER A 337 17.17 -13.26 -15.98
CA SER A 337 18.18 -12.95 -17.00
C SER A 337 17.48 -12.72 -18.34
N ILE A 338 17.41 -11.45 -18.76
CA ILE A 338 16.62 -11.03 -19.91
C ILE A 338 17.39 -10.06 -20.82
N LYS A 339 18.72 -10.00 -20.78
CA LYS A 339 19.48 -9.27 -21.79
C LYS A 339 20.65 -10.09 -22.32
N PRO A 340 20.95 -9.99 -23.62
CA PRO A 340 22.18 -10.55 -24.18
C PRO A 340 23.46 -10.01 -23.53
N SER A 341 23.37 -8.82 -22.92
CA SER A 341 24.45 -8.19 -22.15
C SER A 341 24.61 -8.78 -20.75
N ASP A 342 23.61 -9.47 -20.22
CA ASP A 342 23.66 -10.06 -18.88
C ASP A 342 24.71 -11.18 -18.85
N VAL A 343 25.33 -11.41 -17.69
CA VAL A 343 26.25 -12.52 -17.45
C VAL A 343 25.51 -13.84 -17.69
N PRO A 344 26.08 -14.77 -18.47
CA PRO A 344 25.38 -16.00 -18.82
C PRO A 344 25.18 -16.90 -17.59
N ALA A 345 24.10 -17.67 -17.58
CA ALA A 345 23.81 -18.64 -16.52
C ALA A 345 24.99 -19.58 -16.25
N SER A 346 25.73 -19.97 -17.29
CA SER A 346 26.93 -20.83 -17.17
C SER A 346 28.04 -20.24 -16.29
N ALA A 347 28.13 -18.92 -16.14
CA ALA A 347 29.07 -18.30 -15.21
C ALA A 347 28.64 -18.50 -13.75
N PHE A 348 27.34 -18.43 -13.47
CA PHE A 348 26.79 -18.77 -12.16
C PHE A 348 26.88 -20.28 -11.86
N GLU A 349 26.68 -21.15 -12.86
CA GLU A 349 26.92 -22.59 -12.71
C GLU A 349 28.38 -22.88 -12.30
N LYS A 350 29.35 -22.28 -12.98
CA LYS A 350 30.76 -22.40 -12.60
C LYS A 350 31.00 -21.91 -11.17
N LEU A 351 30.33 -20.82 -10.78
CA LEU A 351 30.46 -20.25 -9.45
C LEU A 351 29.91 -21.19 -8.36
N ARG A 352 28.79 -21.88 -8.61
CA ARG A 352 28.21 -22.89 -7.71
C ARG A 352 29.19 -24.00 -7.36
N HIS A 353 30.01 -24.41 -8.32
CA HIS A 353 31.01 -25.46 -8.15
C HIS A 353 32.39 -24.94 -7.70
N THR A 354 32.55 -23.63 -7.55
CA THR A 354 33.82 -23.03 -7.12
C THR A 354 34.04 -23.27 -5.63
N LYS A 355 35.26 -23.72 -5.25
CA LYS A 355 35.61 -23.92 -3.85
C LYS A 355 35.50 -22.61 -3.07
N GLY A 356 34.80 -22.66 -1.94
CA GLY A 356 34.53 -21.49 -1.11
C GLY A 356 33.28 -20.71 -1.51
N THR A 357 32.47 -21.23 -2.43
CA THR A 357 31.09 -20.76 -2.63
C THR A 357 30.14 -21.50 -1.68
N GLU A 358 29.25 -20.76 -1.02
CA GLU A 358 28.09 -21.27 -0.30
C GLU A 358 26.82 -21.01 -1.11
N LEU A 359 25.97 -22.02 -1.26
CA LEU A 359 24.68 -21.90 -1.94
C LEU A 359 23.57 -21.75 -0.90
N GLN A 360 22.73 -20.75 -1.06
CA GLN A 360 21.58 -20.48 -0.22
C GLN A 360 20.35 -20.28 -1.09
N THR A 361 19.21 -20.85 -0.71
CA THR A 361 17.97 -20.75 -1.50
C THR A 361 16.87 -20.13 -0.67
N LEU A 362 16.23 -19.08 -1.20
CA LEU A 362 15.02 -18.48 -0.66
C LEU A 362 13.82 -18.98 -1.45
N VAL A 363 12.91 -19.67 -0.77
CA VAL A 363 11.80 -20.40 -1.39
C VAL A 363 10.50 -19.61 -1.32
N SER A 364 10.35 -18.78 -0.30
CA SER A 364 9.09 -18.10 -0.01
C SER A 364 8.93 -16.83 -0.85
N GLN A 365 7.92 -16.79 -1.74
CA GLN A 365 7.57 -15.60 -2.52
C GLN A 365 6.55 -14.75 -1.75
N PHE A 366 6.89 -13.48 -1.51
CA PHE A 366 6.11 -12.54 -0.69
C PHE A 366 5.47 -11.40 -1.50
N ARG A 367 5.86 -11.24 -2.76
CA ARG A 367 5.40 -10.14 -3.61
C ARG A 367 3.93 -10.27 -3.97
N VAL A 368 3.48 -11.50 -4.26
CA VAL A 368 2.09 -11.77 -4.65
C VAL A 368 1.38 -12.32 -3.42
N LYS A 369 0.23 -11.75 -3.04
CA LYS A 369 -0.55 -12.24 -1.88
C LYS A 369 -1.01 -13.69 -2.01
N ALA A 370 -1.10 -14.22 -3.23
CA ALA A 370 -1.37 -15.63 -3.50
C ALA A 370 -0.15 -16.57 -3.34
N GLY A 371 1.03 -16.01 -3.05
CA GLY A 371 2.25 -16.75 -2.73
C GLY A 371 2.72 -17.71 -3.83
N ASN A 372 3.41 -18.77 -3.41
CA ASN A 372 4.06 -19.73 -4.30
C ASN A 372 3.06 -20.50 -5.21
N GLY A 373 1.81 -20.67 -4.77
CA GLY A 373 0.77 -21.33 -5.56
C GLY A 373 0.52 -20.61 -6.89
N TYR A 374 0.43 -19.28 -6.87
CA TYR A 374 0.26 -18.48 -8.07
C TYR A 374 1.49 -18.55 -8.99
N SER A 375 2.70 -18.44 -8.43
CA SER A 375 3.93 -18.55 -9.24
C SER A 375 4.03 -19.89 -9.95
N HIS A 376 3.72 -20.97 -9.25
CA HIS A 376 3.73 -22.31 -9.83
C HIS A 376 2.65 -22.48 -10.91
N TYR A 377 1.47 -21.91 -10.68
CA TYR A 377 0.38 -21.90 -11.64
C TYR A 377 0.77 -21.17 -12.95
N ILE A 378 1.36 -19.98 -12.86
CA ILE A 378 1.83 -19.22 -14.03
C ILE A 378 2.90 -20.00 -14.81
N ASP A 379 3.80 -20.69 -14.11
CA ASP A 379 4.82 -21.54 -14.75
C ASP A 379 4.20 -22.66 -15.57
N GLN A 380 3.16 -23.30 -15.03
CA GLN A 380 2.46 -24.36 -15.75
C GLN A 380 1.59 -23.81 -16.90
N LEU A 381 0.94 -22.65 -16.71
CA LEU A 381 0.11 -22.00 -17.71
C LEU A 381 0.94 -21.65 -18.95
N ILE A 382 2.08 -20.99 -18.76
CA ILE A 382 2.94 -20.56 -19.87
C ILE A 382 3.65 -21.75 -20.54
N ALA A 383 3.95 -22.81 -19.77
CA ALA A 383 4.56 -24.04 -20.30
C ALA A 383 3.56 -25.02 -20.93
N CYS A 384 2.29 -24.65 -21.08
CA CYS A 384 1.21 -25.51 -21.59
C CYS A 384 1.00 -26.82 -20.79
N LYS A 385 1.28 -26.83 -19.48
CA LYS A 385 1.18 -28.03 -18.62
C LYS A 385 -0.14 -28.16 -17.88
N LEU A 386 -0.94 -27.10 -17.83
CA LEU A 386 -2.25 -27.09 -17.19
C LEU A 386 -3.31 -27.81 -18.02
N LYS A 387 -4.14 -28.61 -17.34
CA LYS A 387 -5.32 -29.23 -17.94
C LYS A 387 -6.44 -28.20 -18.05
N LYS A 388 -7.41 -28.50 -18.91
CA LYS A 388 -8.63 -27.70 -19.03
C LYS A 388 -9.40 -27.70 -17.70
N GLY A 389 -9.80 -26.53 -17.23
CA GLY A 389 -10.49 -26.37 -15.95
C GLY A 389 -9.57 -26.24 -14.74
N ASP A 390 -8.25 -26.32 -14.91
CA ASP A 390 -7.29 -25.97 -13.85
C ASP A 390 -7.29 -24.44 -13.68
N GLY A 391 -8.32 -23.92 -13.03
CA GLY A 391 -8.45 -22.52 -12.62
C GLY A 391 -7.50 -22.18 -11.46
N PHE A 392 -7.13 -20.90 -11.35
CA PHE A 392 -6.47 -20.38 -10.15
C PHE A 392 -7.38 -19.43 -9.41
N GLU A 393 -7.67 -19.73 -8.15
CA GLU A 393 -8.44 -18.87 -7.25
C GLU A 393 -7.71 -18.76 -5.91
N HIS A 394 -7.76 -17.58 -5.31
CA HIS A 394 -7.19 -17.32 -4.00
C HIS A 394 -7.98 -16.20 -3.31
N PRO A 395 -8.36 -16.34 -2.02
CA PRO A 395 -9.28 -15.41 -1.36
C PRO A 395 -8.75 -13.98 -1.25
N ASN A 396 -7.42 -13.82 -1.27
CA ASN A 396 -6.75 -12.52 -1.13
C ASN A 396 -6.02 -12.08 -2.40
N TYR A 397 -6.34 -12.65 -3.56
CA TYR A 397 -5.68 -12.29 -4.82
C TYR A 397 -6.62 -12.39 -6.02
N GLU A 398 -6.77 -11.28 -6.74
CA GLU A 398 -7.62 -11.22 -7.93
C GLU A 398 -6.82 -11.64 -9.16
N PHE A 399 -7.24 -12.71 -9.83
CA PHE A 399 -6.64 -13.16 -11.08
C PHE A 399 -7.72 -13.48 -12.09
N ALA A 400 -7.76 -12.72 -13.19
CA ALA A 400 -8.80 -12.91 -14.19
C ALA A 400 -8.36 -12.51 -15.60
N LEU A 401 -8.97 -13.17 -16.59
CA LEU A 401 -8.86 -12.85 -18.01
C LEU A 401 -10.01 -11.91 -18.39
N VAL A 402 -9.68 -10.76 -18.94
CA VAL A 402 -10.64 -9.78 -19.47
C VAL A 402 -10.65 -9.92 -20.99
N ASP A 403 -11.83 -10.01 -21.59
CA ASP A 403 -11.99 -10.25 -23.03
C ASP A 403 -12.32 -9.00 -23.86
N ASP A 404 -12.56 -7.87 -23.21
CA ASP A 404 -12.71 -6.55 -23.82
C ASP A 404 -11.60 -5.60 -23.34
N ILE A 405 -10.87 -4.99 -24.29
CA ILE A 405 -9.73 -4.13 -23.97
C ILE A 405 -10.13 -2.82 -23.26
N THR A 406 -11.33 -2.30 -23.53
CA THR A 406 -11.83 -1.08 -22.90
C THR A 406 -12.19 -1.34 -21.44
N ILE A 407 -12.86 -2.47 -21.16
CA ILE A 407 -13.13 -2.94 -19.80
C ILE A 407 -11.81 -3.17 -19.07
N PHE A 408 -10.85 -3.84 -19.70
CA PHE A 408 -9.53 -4.08 -19.13
C PHE A 408 -8.82 -2.78 -18.73
N ARG A 409 -8.78 -1.78 -19.62
CA ARG A 409 -8.17 -0.47 -19.32
C ARG A 409 -8.88 0.20 -18.14
N ASN A 410 -10.21 0.26 -18.17
CA ASN A 410 -11.00 0.93 -17.14
C ASN A 410 -10.83 0.25 -15.77
N LEU A 411 -10.80 -1.08 -15.73
CA LEU A 411 -10.53 -1.86 -14.53
C LEU A 411 -9.17 -1.49 -13.90
N ILE A 412 -8.11 -1.37 -14.71
CA ILE A 412 -6.80 -0.98 -14.19
C ILE A 412 -6.80 0.48 -13.67
N LEU A 413 -7.53 1.38 -14.33
CA LEU A 413 -7.68 2.76 -13.86
C LEU A 413 -8.45 2.81 -12.53
N GLU A 414 -9.53 2.06 -12.39
CA GLU A 414 -10.31 1.93 -11.14
C GLU A 414 -9.46 1.37 -9.99
N LYS A 415 -8.69 0.31 -10.25
CA LYS A 415 -7.73 -0.23 -9.27
C LYS A 415 -6.63 0.77 -8.94
N ASN A 416 -6.23 1.64 -9.87
CA ASN A 416 -5.28 2.71 -9.59
C ASN A 416 -5.90 3.82 -8.73
N GLU A 417 -7.17 4.17 -8.92
CA GLU A 417 -7.85 5.17 -8.10
C GLU A 417 -8.03 4.69 -6.66
N SER A 418 -8.39 3.41 -6.47
CA SER A 418 -8.62 2.81 -5.15
C SER A 418 -7.34 2.40 -4.42
N HIS A 419 -6.34 1.86 -5.11
CA HIS A 419 -5.13 1.34 -4.47
C HIS A 419 -3.84 2.11 -4.83
N GLY A 420 -3.85 2.95 -5.86
CA GLY A 420 -2.62 3.50 -6.43
C GLY A 420 -1.75 2.43 -7.09
N LEU A 421 -0.67 2.87 -7.76
CA LEU A 421 0.36 2.00 -8.36
C LEU A 421 -0.16 0.79 -9.13
N SER A 422 -1.26 0.98 -9.86
CA SER A 422 -1.82 -0.03 -10.75
C SER A 422 -1.54 0.37 -12.20
N ARG A 423 -0.91 -0.52 -12.98
CA ARG A 423 -0.36 -0.16 -14.30
C ARG A 423 -0.64 -1.22 -15.34
N MET A 424 -0.86 -0.77 -16.58
CA MET A 424 -0.86 -1.64 -17.76
C MET A 424 0.57 -1.91 -18.21
N ILE A 425 0.86 -3.15 -18.60
CA ILE A 425 2.15 -3.62 -19.08
C ILE A 425 1.91 -4.53 -20.28
N ALA A 426 2.76 -4.42 -21.31
CA ALA A 426 2.71 -5.31 -22.46
C ALA A 426 4.10 -5.83 -22.85
N GLY A 427 4.11 -6.93 -23.62
CA GLY A 427 5.28 -7.31 -24.41
C GLY A 427 5.49 -6.36 -25.60
N TYR A 428 6.68 -6.38 -26.21
CA TYR A 428 7.08 -5.42 -27.25
C TYR A 428 6.42 -5.71 -28.62
N SER A 429 5.10 -5.65 -28.69
CA SER A 429 4.32 -5.98 -29.90
C SER A 429 4.17 -4.85 -30.89
N TRP A 430 4.40 -3.60 -30.46
CA TRP A 430 4.14 -2.42 -31.26
C TRP A 430 5.39 -1.55 -31.42
N LYS A 431 5.49 -0.85 -32.55
CA LYS A 431 6.53 0.15 -32.78
C LYS A 431 6.30 1.34 -31.85
N TRP A 432 7.39 1.86 -31.30
CA TRP A 432 7.35 3.00 -30.38
C TRP A 432 7.58 4.31 -31.14
N ILE A 433 6.54 4.79 -31.80
CA ILE A 433 6.53 6.01 -32.62
C ILE A 433 6.42 7.27 -31.76
N SER A 434 5.70 7.21 -30.63
CA SER A 434 5.49 8.32 -29.71
C SER A 434 6.77 8.81 -29.02
N LYS A 435 7.82 7.96 -29.02
CA LYS A 435 9.15 8.30 -28.52
C LYS A 435 9.77 9.51 -29.21
N LYS A 436 9.41 9.74 -30.49
CA LYS A 436 9.86 10.90 -31.26
C LYS A 436 8.83 12.02 -31.28
N ASP A 437 7.55 11.66 -31.28
CA ASP A 437 6.44 12.60 -31.31
C ASP A 437 5.40 12.22 -30.25
N PRO A 438 5.42 12.89 -29.08
CA PRO A 438 4.49 12.63 -27.98
C PRO A 438 3.02 12.88 -28.31
N SER A 439 2.65 13.36 -29.49
CA SER A 439 1.24 13.49 -29.88
C SER A 439 0.63 12.18 -30.40
N LEU A 440 1.47 11.23 -30.82
CA LEU A 440 1.04 9.98 -31.45
C LEU A 440 0.72 8.88 -30.41
N PHE A 441 -0.04 7.89 -30.88
CA PHE A 441 -0.35 6.65 -30.16
C PHE A 441 0.40 5.48 -30.79
N ASP A 442 0.92 4.58 -29.96
CA ASP A 442 1.78 3.48 -30.39
C ASP A 442 1.02 2.17 -30.61
N ILE A 443 0.02 1.96 -29.77
CA ILE A 443 -0.70 0.70 -29.61
C ILE A 443 -2.15 0.97 -30.02
N ASN A 444 -2.66 0.18 -30.97
CA ASN A 444 -4.08 0.18 -31.32
C ASN A 444 -4.60 -1.25 -31.19
N ILE A 445 -5.57 -1.44 -30.31
CA ILE A 445 -6.23 -2.72 -30.06
C ILE A 445 -7.73 -2.47 -30.13
N GLU A 446 -8.42 -3.06 -31.11
CA GLU A 446 -9.88 -2.97 -31.25
C GLU A 446 -10.41 -1.52 -31.23
N GLY A 447 -9.65 -0.58 -31.83
CA GLY A 447 -10.01 0.84 -31.88
C GLY A 447 -9.59 1.66 -30.65
N LEU A 448 -9.12 1.02 -29.58
CA LEU A 448 -8.53 1.71 -28.44
C LEU A 448 -7.08 2.09 -28.72
N GLU A 449 -6.79 3.39 -28.64
CA GLU A 449 -5.45 3.94 -28.80
C GLU A 449 -4.75 4.10 -27.45
N LEU A 450 -3.55 3.54 -27.33
CA LEU A 450 -2.70 3.60 -26.14
C LEU A 450 -1.28 4.02 -26.52
N ARG A 451 -0.55 4.56 -25.53
CA ARG A 451 0.84 4.99 -25.71
C ARG A 451 1.77 4.16 -24.84
N TRP A 452 2.95 3.85 -25.36
CA TRP A 452 4.05 3.37 -24.55
C TRP A 452 4.48 4.41 -23.51
N ASN A 453 5.12 3.96 -22.45
CA ASN A 453 5.66 4.80 -21.38
C ASN A 453 6.43 6.03 -21.90
N THR A 454 6.20 7.23 -21.37
CA THR A 454 6.90 8.44 -21.85
C THR A 454 8.29 8.63 -21.26
N SER A 455 8.52 8.11 -20.04
CA SER A 455 9.82 8.15 -19.36
C SER A 455 10.47 6.78 -19.31
N ALA A 456 11.80 6.72 -19.47
CA ALA A 456 12.58 5.51 -19.25
C ALA A 456 13.02 5.31 -17.79
N ASN A 457 13.01 6.40 -16.99
CA ASN A 457 13.43 6.37 -15.59
C ASN A 457 12.22 6.71 -14.71
N ASP A 458 12.04 5.94 -13.63
CA ASP A 458 11.04 6.21 -12.60
C ASP A 458 9.58 6.32 -13.11
N TRP A 459 9.30 5.73 -14.28
CA TRP A 459 8.02 5.85 -14.99
C TRP A 459 6.80 5.53 -14.11
N ILE A 460 6.91 4.50 -13.27
CA ILE A 460 5.81 4.06 -12.41
C ILE A 460 5.31 5.18 -11.49
N ASN A 461 6.19 6.07 -11.06
CA ASN A 461 5.88 7.17 -10.14
C ASN A 461 5.51 8.48 -10.86
N HIS A 462 5.55 8.52 -12.20
CA HIS A 462 5.18 9.72 -12.96
C HIS A 462 3.66 9.89 -13.02
N THR A 463 3.19 11.13 -12.83
CA THR A 463 1.79 11.51 -13.05
C THR A 463 1.38 11.24 -14.50
N GLY A 464 0.25 10.57 -14.71
CA GLY A 464 -0.24 10.20 -16.04
C GLY A 464 0.23 8.82 -16.51
N SER A 465 1.20 8.20 -15.83
CA SER A 465 1.72 6.86 -16.19
C SER A 465 0.65 5.76 -16.11
N GLU A 466 -0.42 5.97 -15.34
CA GLU A 466 -1.56 5.07 -15.25
C GLU A 466 -2.35 4.93 -16.56
N ARG A 467 -2.23 5.91 -17.47
CA ARG A 467 -2.86 5.89 -18.81
C ARG A 467 -1.92 5.38 -19.91
N GLU A 468 -0.68 5.09 -19.56
CA GLU A 468 0.34 4.59 -20.47
C GLU A 468 0.54 3.07 -20.27
N VAL A 469 1.14 2.44 -21.27
CA VAL A 469 1.52 1.02 -21.21
C VAL A 469 3.02 0.93 -20.96
N GLY A 470 3.38 0.24 -19.89
CA GLY A 470 4.77 -0.06 -19.54
C GLY A 470 5.28 -1.33 -20.21
N CYS A 471 6.57 -1.59 -20.04
CA CYS A 471 7.21 -2.82 -20.48
C CYS A 471 8.03 -3.43 -19.33
N ILE A 472 8.63 -4.59 -19.58
CA ILE A 472 9.50 -5.25 -18.58
C ILE A 472 10.64 -4.37 -18.09
N HIS A 473 11.18 -3.47 -18.94
CA HIS A 473 12.29 -2.60 -18.56
C HIS A 473 11.90 -1.44 -17.65
N THR A 474 10.66 -0.94 -17.78
CA THR A 474 10.19 0.20 -16.97
C THR A 474 9.56 -0.25 -15.66
N THR A 475 9.17 -1.52 -15.57
CA THR A 475 8.63 -2.13 -14.35
C THR A 475 9.67 -2.92 -13.55
N GLN A 476 10.88 -3.10 -14.08
CA GLN A 476 11.91 -3.90 -13.42
C GLN A 476 12.29 -3.32 -12.05
N GLY A 477 12.30 -4.18 -11.03
CA GLY A 477 12.62 -3.79 -9.66
C GLY A 477 11.49 -3.09 -8.90
N TYR A 478 10.28 -2.96 -9.46
CA TYR A 478 9.12 -2.39 -8.77
C TYR A 478 7.98 -3.40 -8.60
N ASP A 479 7.25 -3.25 -7.49
CA ASP A 479 6.03 -4.01 -7.18
C ASP A 479 4.80 -3.12 -7.41
N LEU A 480 3.80 -3.64 -8.12
CA LEU A 480 2.54 -2.95 -8.43
C LEU A 480 1.43 -3.46 -7.53
N ASN A 481 0.45 -2.62 -7.19
CA ASN A 481 -0.70 -3.11 -6.41
C ASN A 481 -1.56 -4.03 -7.27
N TYR A 482 -1.90 -3.57 -8.48
CA TYR A 482 -2.47 -4.40 -9.54
C TYR A 482 -1.69 -4.28 -10.84
N ALA A 483 -1.56 -5.39 -11.56
CA ALA A 483 -0.91 -5.43 -12.87
C ALA A 483 -1.91 -5.81 -13.96
N GLY A 484 -2.07 -4.95 -14.97
CA GLY A 484 -2.78 -5.29 -16.19
C GLY A 484 -1.78 -5.78 -17.24
N ILE A 485 -1.84 -7.05 -17.62
CA ILE A 485 -0.92 -7.65 -18.59
C ILE A 485 -1.60 -7.84 -19.94
N ILE A 486 -1.06 -7.18 -20.96
CA ILE A 486 -1.48 -7.32 -22.36
C ILE A 486 -0.51 -8.27 -23.07
N PHE A 487 -1.02 -9.43 -23.47
CA PHE A 487 -0.34 -10.33 -24.40
C PHE A 487 -0.57 -9.83 -25.82
N GLY A 488 0.51 -9.36 -26.45
CA GLY A 488 0.48 -8.75 -27.78
C GLY A 488 0.39 -9.77 -28.93
N HIS A 489 0.58 -9.27 -30.15
CA HIS A 489 0.62 -10.02 -31.41
C HIS A 489 1.93 -10.77 -31.68
N GLU A 490 2.93 -10.67 -30.82
CA GLU A 490 4.19 -11.42 -30.94
C GLU A 490 4.13 -12.83 -30.36
N ILE A 491 3.02 -13.18 -29.71
CA ILE A 491 2.85 -14.44 -28.99
C ILE A 491 1.50 -15.06 -29.37
N THR A 492 1.53 -16.34 -29.74
CA THR A 492 0.36 -17.10 -30.20
C THR A 492 0.39 -18.51 -29.61
N TYR A 493 -0.65 -19.30 -29.84
CA TYR A 493 -0.76 -20.68 -29.39
C TYR A 493 -0.98 -21.62 -30.58
N ASN A 494 -0.08 -22.57 -30.74
CA ASN A 494 -0.18 -23.63 -31.72
C ASN A 494 -0.93 -24.83 -31.11
N LYS A 495 -2.14 -25.07 -31.63
CA LYS A 495 -3.03 -26.14 -31.16
C LYS A 495 -2.55 -27.54 -31.55
N GLU A 496 -1.78 -27.68 -32.62
CA GLU A 496 -1.29 -28.98 -33.11
C GLU A 496 -0.12 -29.47 -32.27
N GLU A 497 0.78 -28.55 -31.91
CA GLU A 497 1.96 -28.85 -31.09
C GLU A 497 1.73 -28.66 -29.58
N ASP A 498 0.54 -28.23 -29.18
CA ASP A 498 0.16 -27.88 -27.80
C ASP A 498 1.20 -26.98 -27.11
N ARG A 499 1.63 -25.92 -27.81
CA ARG A 499 2.70 -25.04 -27.35
C ARG A 499 2.44 -23.57 -27.67
N VAL A 500 2.98 -22.70 -26.83
CA VAL A 500 3.08 -21.26 -27.13
C VAL A 500 4.18 -21.03 -28.15
N GLU A 501 3.93 -20.19 -29.15
CA GLU A 501 4.88 -19.81 -30.19
C GLU A 501 5.06 -18.28 -30.27
N ILE A 502 6.21 -17.85 -30.82
CA ILE A 502 6.54 -16.44 -30.99
C ILE A 502 6.58 -16.06 -32.46
N LEU A 503 5.87 -14.99 -32.80
CA LEU A 503 5.88 -14.33 -34.10
C LEU A 503 6.95 -13.22 -34.10
N LYS A 504 8.14 -13.58 -34.56
CA LYS A 504 9.34 -12.74 -34.51
C LYS A 504 9.18 -11.40 -35.22
N GLU A 505 8.41 -11.37 -36.30
CA GLU A 505 8.06 -10.19 -37.09
C GLU A 505 7.29 -9.14 -36.28
N ASN A 506 6.52 -9.57 -35.29
CA ASN A 506 5.71 -8.72 -34.43
C ASN A 506 6.44 -8.31 -33.14
N TYR A 507 7.66 -8.80 -32.91
CA TYR A 507 8.47 -8.41 -31.75
C TYR A 507 9.37 -7.21 -32.08
N PHE A 508 9.16 -6.05 -31.46
CA PHE A 508 9.84 -4.79 -31.81
C PHE A 508 10.95 -4.35 -30.85
N ASP A 509 11.31 -5.17 -29.84
CA ASP A 509 12.51 -4.89 -29.05
C ASP A 509 13.78 -5.23 -29.83
N ARG A 510 14.47 -4.18 -30.28
CA ARG A 510 15.74 -4.30 -30.99
C ARG A 510 16.82 -4.93 -30.11
N ASN A 511 16.84 -4.65 -28.81
CA ASN A 511 17.89 -5.15 -27.92
C ASN A 511 17.64 -6.60 -27.49
N GLY A 512 16.38 -6.98 -27.32
CA GLY A 512 15.96 -8.36 -27.07
C GLY A 512 16.31 -9.30 -28.22
N LYS A 513 16.24 -8.85 -29.48
CA LYS A 513 16.61 -9.67 -30.66
C LYS A 513 18.13 -9.88 -30.84
N VAL A 514 18.96 -8.97 -30.34
CA VAL A 514 20.39 -8.92 -30.68
C VAL A 514 21.17 -10.03 -29.96
N GLY A 515 21.66 -11.01 -30.72
CA GLY A 515 22.52 -12.06 -30.18
C GLY A 515 21.77 -13.30 -29.67
N ILE A 516 20.48 -13.42 -29.98
CA ILE A 516 19.71 -14.66 -29.91
C ILE A 516 20.02 -15.52 -31.13
N GLN A 517 20.31 -16.80 -30.92
CA GLN A 517 20.84 -17.69 -31.96
C GLN A 517 19.79 -18.64 -32.56
N SER A 518 18.66 -18.85 -31.88
CA SER A 518 17.56 -19.71 -32.34
C SER A 518 16.19 -19.12 -31.98
N ASP A 519 15.15 -19.56 -32.67
CA ASP A 519 13.79 -19.12 -32.38
C ASP A 519 13.28 -19.68 -31.04
N ASP A 520 13.75 -20.86 -30.59
CA ASP A 520 13.47 -21.38 -29.24
C ASP A 520 14.05 -20.50 -28.13
N GLN A 521 15.27 -19.98 -28.32
CA GLN A 521 15.85 -19.04 -27.36
C GLN A 521 15.02 -17.73 -27.30
N LEU A 522 14.51 -17.26 -28.43
CA LEU A 522 13.60 -16.10 -28.45
C LEU A 522 12.28 -16.40 -27.76
N ARG A 523 11.76 -17.62 -27.96
CA ARG A 523 10.54 -18.11 -27.29
C ARG A 523 10.71 -18.08 -25.78
N ASP A 524 11.68 -18.83 -25.25
CA ASP A 524 11.94 -18.89 -23.80
C ASP A 524 12.19 -17.50 -23.20
N TYR A 525 12.89 -16.65 -23.95
CA TYR A 525 13.13 -15.27 -23.56
C TYR A 525 11.83 -14.46 -23.38
N ILE A 526 10.91 -14.50 -24.36
CA ILE A 526 9.64 -13.77 -24.28
C ILE A 526 8.71 -14.40 -23.24
N LEU A 527 8.68 -15.72 -23.10
CA LEU A 527 7.92 -16.39 -22.05
C LEU A 527 8.37 -15.97 -20.65
N ASN A 528 9.69 -15.85 -20.43
CA ASN A 528 10.24 -15.35 -19.17
C ASN A 528 9.86 -13.88 -18.90
N ILE A 529 9.75 -13.04 -19.95
CA ILE A 529 9.24 -11.67 -19.82
C ILE A 529 7.80 -11.69 -19.29
N TYR A 530 6.91 -12.47 -19.93
CA TYR A 530 5.50 -12.57 -19.55
C TYR A 530 5.34 -13.14 -18.13
N LYS A 531 6.05 -14.22 -17.80
CA LYS A 531 6.11 -14.76 -16.44
C LYS A 531 6.52 -13.68 -15.43
N THR A 532 7.57 -12.92 -15.73
CA THR A 532 8.07 -11.90 -14.81
C THR A 532 7.05 -10.78 -14.59
N ILE A 533 6.36 -10.30 -15.63
CA ILE A 533 5.38 -9.22 -15.50
C ILE A 533 4.07 -9.67 -14.84
N MET A 534 3.64 -10.93 -15.05
CA MET A 534 2.44 -11.48 -14.40
C MET A 534 2.59 -11.62 -12.88
N LEU A 535 3.83 -11.77 -12.39
CA LEU A 535 4.15 -11.87 -10.97
C LEU A 535 4.39 -10.50 -10.29
N ARG A 536 3.99 -9.39 -10.92
CA ARG A 536 4.21 -8.03 -10.37
C ARG A 536 3.07 -7.47 -9.52
N GLY A 537 1.85 -7.98 -9.70
CA GLY A 537 0.70 -7.55 -8.92
C GLY A 537 0.77 -8.09 -7.50
N ILE A 538 0.62 -7.23 -6.49
CA ILE A 538 0.56 -7.63 -5.08
C ILE A 538 -0.83 -8.17 -4.75
N HIS A 539 -1.87 -7.43 -5.15
CA HIS A 539 -3.27 -7.73 -4.87
C HIS A 539 -3.97 -8.44 -6.03
N GLY A 540 -3.50 -8.25 -7.26
CA GLY A 540 -4.07 -8.96 -8.39
C GLY A 540 -3.38 -8.71 -9.72
N THR A 541 -3.63 -9.62 -10.66
CA THR A 541 -3.19 -9.53 -12.06
C THR A 541 -4.38 -9.75 -12.97
N PHE A 542 -4.66 -8.80 -13.86
CA PHE A 542 -5.63 -8.95 -14.93
C PHE A 542 -4.91 -9.19 -16.24
N VAL A 543 -5.46 -10.07 -17.08
CA VAL A 543 -4.83 -10.47 -18.35
C VAL A 543 -5.75 -10.11 -19.50
N TYR A 544 -5.19 -9.54 -20.56
CA TYR A 544 -5.84 -9.38 -21.86
C TYR A 544 -4.96 -10.04 -22.93
N VAL A 545 -5.57 -10.77 -23.86
CA VAL A 545 -4.83 -11.51 -24.91
C VAL A 545 -5.31 -11.08 -26.29
N CYS A 546 -4.41 -10.58 -27.13
CA CYS A 546 -4.74 -10.12 -28.48
C CYS A 546 -4.96 -11.30 -29.45
N ASP A 547 -4.12 -12.33 -29.39
CA ASP A 547 -4.20 -13.49 -30.29
C ASP A 547 -5.42 -14.38 -29.97
N PRO A 548 -6.30 -14.69 -30.94
CA PRO A 548 -7.51 -15.49 -30.68
C PRO A 548 -7.25 -16.92 -30.21
N SER A 549 -6.19 -17.58 -30.71
CA SER A 549 -5.87 -18.97 -30.35
C SER A 549 -5.36 -19.06 -28.92
N LEU A 550 -4.46 -18.14 -28.54
CA LEU A 550 -3.95 -18.02 -27.18
C LEU A 550 -5.05 -17.57 -26.21
N ARG A 551 -5.93 -16.64 -26.64
CA ARG A 551 -7.09 -16.21 -25.85
C ARG A 551 -8.00 -17.40 -25.54
N ALA A 552 -8.27 -18.27 -26.52
CA ALA A 552 -9.05 -19.48 -26.30
C ALA A 552 -8.37 -20.45 -25.31
N TYR A 553 -7.05 -20.66 -25.44
CA TYR A 553 -6.27 -21.47 -24.50
C TYR A 553 -6.34 -20.93 -23.06
N PHE A 554 -6.23 -19.61 -22.88
CA PHE A 554 -6.34 -18.95 -21.57
C PHE A 554 -7.76 -18.97 -21.02
N LYS A 555 -8.80 -18.78 -21.84
CA LYS A 555 -10.22 -18.84 -21.38
C LYS A 555 -10.58 -20.17 -20.72
N GLU A 556 -9.90 -21.26 -21.08
CA GLU A 556 -10.14 -22.58 -20.49
C GLU A 556 -9.43 -22.82 -19.15
N ARG A 557 -8.50 -21.93 -18.75
CA ARG A 557 -7.59 -22.13 -17.61
C ARG A 557 -7.60 -20.94 -16.65
N ILE A 558 -7.87 -19.73 -17.12
CA ILE A 558 -7.96 -18.53 -16.30
C ILE A 558 -9.43 -18.18 -16.06
N PRO A 559 -9.85 -17.86 -14.82
CA PRO A 559 -11.18 -17.34 -14.56
C PRO A 559 -11.48 -16.11 -15.41
N LEU A 560 -12.63 -16.08 -16.06
CA LEU A 560 -13.07 -14.89 -16.79
C LEU A 560 -13.41 -13.79 -15.79
N TYR A 561 -12.94 -12.57 -16.08
CA TYR A 561 -13.36 -11.40 -15.34
C TYR A 561 -14.84 -11.20 -15.60
N LYS A 562 -15.62 -11.50 -14.58
CA LYS A 562 -16.98 -11.02 -14.49
C LYS A 562 -16.84 -9.69 -13.79
N LYS A 563 -17.16 -8.61 -14.50
CA LYS A 563 -17.52 -7.39 -13.80
C LYS A 563 -18.67 -7.84 -12.91
N GLU A 564 -18.46 -7.87 -11.59
CA GLU A 564 -19.60 -7.77 -10.71
C GLU A 564 -20.31 -6.53 -11.25
N GLU A 565 -21.48 -6.72 -11.82
CA GLU A 565 -22.39 -5.60 -11.98
C GLU A 565 -22.42 -5.03 -10.56
N THR A 566 -21.68 -3.93 -10.32
CA THR A 566 -22.08 -2.92 -9.35
C THR A 566 -23.55 -2.83 -9.62
N GLU A 567 -24.38 -3.35 -8.72
CA GLU A 567 -25.78 -3.58 -8.95
C GLU A 567 -26.34 -2.40 -9.74
N ASP A 568 -26.34 -2.53 -11.07
CA ASP A 568 -27.33 -1.91 -11.92
C ASP A 568 -28.49 -2.71 -11.43
N TYR A 569 -29.19 -2.14 -10.45
CA TYR A 569 -30.43 -2.68 -9.93
C TYR A 569 -31.11 -3.27 -11.15
N HIS A 570 -31.18 -4.60 -11.18
CA HIS A 570 -32.10 -5.24 -12.09
C HIS A 570 -33.37 -4.42 -11.93
N LEU A 571 -33.98 -4.01 -13.05
CA LEU A 571 -35.41 -3.75 -13.06
C LEU A 571 -36.07 -5.10 -12.71
N VAL A 572 -35.92 -5.51 -11.44
CA VAL A 572 -36.96 -6.17 -10.68
C VAL A 572 -38.14 -5.27 -10.95
N GLU A 573 -39.22 -5.83 -11.51
CA GLU A 573 -40.48 -5.11 -11.55
C GLU A 573 -40.62 -4.39 -10.22
N ALA A 574 -40.64 -3.05 -10.26
CA ALA A 574 -40.56 -2.24 -9.06
C ALA A 574 -41.52 -2.86 -8.06
N PRO A 575 -41.05 -3.28 -6.87
CA PRO A 575 -41.89 -3.98 -5.92
C PRO A 575 -43.15 -3.14 -5.78
N LYS A 576 -44.33 -3.74 -6.04
CA LYS A 576 -45.59 -2.99 -6.00
C LYS A 576 -45.57 -2.17 -4.72
N LEU A 577 -45.63 -0.85 -4.87
CA LEU A 577 -45.61 0.05 -3.73
C LEU A 577 -46.92 -0.21 -2.98
N VAL A 578 -46.79 -0.83 -1.82
CA VAL A 578 -47.88 -1.04 -0.90
C VAL A 578 -47.71 0.02 0.19
N PRO A 579 -48.58 1.05 0.22
CA PRO A 579 -48.53 2.11 1.22
C PRO A 579 -48.38 1.54 2.62
N PHE A 580 -47.35 2.00 3.32
CA PHE A 580 -47.03 1.65 4.71
C PHE A 580 -46.73 0.17 4.97
N VAL A 581 -46.43 -0.61 3.92
CA VAL A 581 -45.85 -1.95 4.05
C VAL A 581 -44.41 -1.93 3.58
N ASN A 582 -44.16 -1.42 2.36
CA ASN A 582 -42.82 -1.30 1.80
C ASN A 582 -42.53 0.11 1.23
N ALA A 583 -43.52 1.01 1.24
CA ALA A 583 -43.43 2.35 0.68
C ALA A 583 -44.06 3.41 1.58
N VAL A 584 -43.56 4.65 1.51
CA VAL A 584 -44.09 5.81 2.25
C VAL A 584 -44.34 6.99 1.31
N PRO A 585 -45.22 7.95 1.68
CA PRO A 585 -45.41 9.17 0.90
C PRO A 585 -44.10 9.96 0.80
N LEU A 586 -43.66 10.25 -0.43
CA LEU A 586 -42.62 11.19 -0.79
C LEU A 586 -43.29 12.52 -1.13
N TYR A 587 -43.05 13.52 -0.29
CA TYR A 587 -43.53 14.87 -0.55
C TYR A 587 -42.51 15.61 -1.43
N ASP A 588 -42.98 16.36 -2.44
CA ASP A 588 -42.15 17.29 -3.22
C ASP A 588 -41.78 18.52 -2.38
N LEU A 589 -40.98 18.25 -1.37
CA LEU A 589 -40.48 19.21 -0.41
C LEU A 589 -38.95 19.17 -0.48
N LYS A 590 -38.32 20.33 -0.63
CA LYS A 590 -36.87 20.49 -0.52
C LYS A 590 -36.53 21.20 0.78
N ALA A 591 -36.15 20.42 1.79
CA ALA A 591 -35.68 20.96 3.04
C ALA A 591 -34.23 21.44 2.88
N ALA A 592 -33.98 22.73 3.09
CA ALA A 592 -32.65 23.29 2.98
C ALA A 592 -31.81 22.83 4.17
N ALA A 593 -30.66 22.22 3.90
CA ALA A 593 -29.56 22.10 4.84
C ALA A 593 -28.79 23.44 4.90
N GLY A 594 -29.52 24.54 5.12
CA GLY A 594 -29.05 25.91 5.35
C GLY A 594 -29.85 26.54 6.50
N ASN A 595 -30.28 27.81 6.37
CA ASN A 595 -31.19 28.44 7.32
C ASN A 595 -32.60 27.83 7.24
N PHE A 596 -33.39 28.28 6.28
CA PHE A 596 -34.72 27.80 5.93
C PHE A 596 -34.84 27.85 4.40
N SER A 597 -35.55 26.90 3.78
CA SER A 597 -35.77 26.89 2.32
C SER A 597 -36.58 28.11 1.87
N ASP A 598 -36.59 28.38 0.56
CA ASP A 598 -37.62 29.27 0.00
C ASP A 598 -39.02 28.71 0.33
N PRO A 599 -40.03 29.57 0.56
CA PRO A 599 -41.39 29.14 0.83
C PRO A 599 -41.95 28.21 -0.25
N GLN A 600 -42.52 27.07 0.17
CA GLN A 600 -43.04 26.02 -0.71
C GLN A 600 -44.47 25.66 -0.31
N ILE A 601 -45.35 25.48 -1.30
CA ILE A 601 -46.67 24.86 -1.10
C ILE A 601 -46.49 23.36 -1.30
N VAL A 602 -46.78 22.59 -0.25
CA VAL A 602 -46.66 21.12 -0.31
C VAL A 602 -47.90 20.57 -1.01
N GLU A 603 -47.76 20.17 -2.28
CA GLU A 603 -48.79 19.46 -3.05
C GLU A 603 -48.30 18.07 -3.47
N ASP A 604 -49.24 17.19 -3.83
CA ASP A 604 -49.12 15.81 -4.34
C ASP A 604 -47.99 14.93 -3.76
N SER A 605 -48.38 13.84 -3.08
CA SER A 605 -47.44 12.84 -2.57
C SER A 605 -47.36 11.62 -3.48
N ASP A 606 -46.21 11.38 -4.09
CA ASP A 606 -45.86 10.07 -4.66
C ASP A 606 -45.47 9.09 -3.54
N PHE A 607 -45.29 7.80 -3.85
CA PHE A 607 -44.77 6.83 -2.88
C PHE A 607 -43.33 6.43 -3.25
N VAL A 608 -42.47 6.33 -2.23
CA VAL A 608 -41.09 5.84 -2.38
C VAL A 608 -40.89 4.55 -1.58
N TYR A 609 -40.17 3.60 -2.17
CA TYR A 609 -39.83 2.33 -1.51
C TYR A 609 -38.79 2.56 -0.40
N VAL A 610 -38.97 1.90 0.76
CA VAL A 610 -38.14 2.08 1.97
C VAL A 610 -37.50 0.77 2.45
N GLY A 611 -37.99 -0.38 1.97
CA GLY A 611 -37.63 -1.73 2.43
C GLY A 611 -38.66 -2.36 3.36
N GLU A 612 -38.57 -3.67 3.58
CA GLU A 612 -39.49 -4.45 4.45
C GLU A 612 -38.99 -4.57 5.91
N ASP A 613 -37.78 -4.12 6.21
CA ASP A 613 -37.13 -4.25 7.53
C ASP A 613 -37.69 -3.32 8.62
N LEU A 614 -38.64 -2.44 8.26
CA LEU A 614 -39.25 -1.44 9.13
C LEU A 614 -40.76 -1.68 9.20
N ASN A 615 -41.33 -1.69 10.41
CA ASN A 615 -42.78 -1.69 10.62
C ASN A 615 -43.35 -0.30 10.28
N LEU A 616 -43.52 -0.02 8.98
CA LEU A 616 -44.06 1.23 8.46
C LEU A 616 -45.52 1.43 8.88
N ASN A 617 -45.93 2.69 9.02
CA ASN A 617 -47.29 3.14 9.31
C ASN A 617 -47.46 4.59 8.86
N GLU A 618 -48.64 5.17 9.02
CA GLU A 618 -49.00 6.53 8.58
C GLU A 618 -48.18 7.67 9.22
N ASP A 619 -47.34 7.37 10.20
CA ASP A 619 -46.37 8.33 10.76
C ASP A 619 -45.16 8.53 9.84
N TYR A 620 -44.87 7.64 8.89
CA TYR A 620 -43.65 7.72 8.09
C TYR A 620 -43.88 8.47 6.77
N PHE A 621 -42.90 9.28 6.38
CA PHE A 621 -42.87 10.00 5.11
C PHE A 621 -41.42 10.30 4.67
N ALA A 622 -41.22 10.65 3.41
CA ALA A 622 -39.92 10.98 2.84
C ALA A 622 -39.93 12.37 2.19
N THR A 623 -38.76 13.01 2.15
CA THR A 623 -38.51 14.30 1.48
C THR A 623 -37.03 14.40 1.11
N GLN A 624 -36.72 15.20 0.09
CA GLN A 624 -35.35 15.45 -0.33
C GLN A 624 -34.67 16.50 0.56
N VAL A 625 -33.45 16.22 1.02
CA VAL A 625 -32.62 17.15 1.78
C VAL A 625 -31.50 17.68 0.89
N VAL A 626 -31.42 19.00 0.74
CA VAL A 626 -30.47 19.67 -0.16
C VAL A 626 -29.60 20.67 0.60
N GLY A 627 -28.29 20.58 0.43
CA GLY A 627 -27.28 21.46 1.03
C GLY A 627 -26.28 20.72 1.92
N GLU A 628 -25.20 21.39 2.29
CA GLU A 628 -24.02 20.76 2.89
C GLU A 628 -23.96 20.84 4.43
N SER A 629 -24.87 21.56 5.09
CA SER A 629 -24.76 21.76 6.56
C SER A 629 -24.99 20.51 7.41
N MET A 630 -25.43 19.40 6.80
CA MET A 630 -25.68 18.12 7.48
C MET A 630 -24.82 16.98 6.92
N ASN A 631 -23.81 17.28 6.09
CA ASN A 631 -23.05 16.31 5.28
C ASN A 631 -22.25 15.27 6.09
N ARG A 632 -22.11 15.41 7.41
CA ARG A 632 -21.60 14.32 8.26
C ARG A 632 -22.55 13.12 8.34
N ILE A 633 -23.85 13.32 8.14
CA ILE A 633 -24.89 12.29 8.33
C ILE A 633 -25.81 12.18 7.11
N ILE A 634 -26.11 13.29 6.44
CA ILE A 634 -27.00 13.36 5.29
C ILE A 634 -26.23 14.01 4.12
N PRO A 635 -25.77 13.22 3.13
CA PRO A 635 -25.17 13.75 1.91
C PRO A 635 -26.14 14.69 1.17
N ASN A 636 -25.59 15.69 0.48
CA ASN A 636 -26.39 16.62 -0.30
C ASN A 636 -27.18 15.90 -1.41
N GLY A 637 -28.48 16.17 -1.52
CA GLY A 637 -29.36 15.59 -2.55
C GLY A 637 -30.11 14.33 -2.12
N SER A 638 -29.84 13.81 -0.92
CA SER A 638 -30.40 12.56 -0.40
C SER A 638 -31.91 12.61 -0.15
N ILE A 639 -32.63 11.52 -0.49
CA ILE A 639 -34.01 11.28 -0.03
C ILE A 639 -33.95 10.67 1.37
N CYS A 640 -34.56 11.36 2.33
CA CYS A 640 -34.49 11.00 3.74
C CYS A 640 -35.85 10.53 4.26
N LEU A 641 -35.85 9.45 5.05
CA LEU A 641 -37.01 8.96 5.76
C LEU A 641 -37.19 9.71 7.08
N PHE A 642 -38.40 10.20 7.33
CA PHE A 642 -38.80 10.84 8.56
C PHE A 642 -40.00 10.13 9.19
N ARG A 643 -40.12 10.26 10.51
CA ARG A 643 -41.32 9.89 11.27
C ARG A 643 -41.95 11.14 11.87
N LYS A 644 -43.27 11.32 11.71
CA LYS A 644 -44.05 12.43 12.26
C LYS A 644 -43.76 12.61 13.74
N ASP A 645 -43.48 13.85 14.13
CA ASP A 645 -43.20 14.17 15.52
C ASP A 645 -44.50 14.12 16.35
N LYS A 646 -44.53 13.30 17.41
CA LYS A 646 -45.66 13.17 18.36
C LYS A 646 -45.41 13.88 19.69
N GLY A 647 -44.41 14.77 19.75
CA GLY A 647 -43.95 15.39 21.01
C GLY A 647 -42.99 14.52 21.82
N GLY A 648 -42.51 15.04 22.95
CA GLY A 648 -41.47 14.44 23.79
C GLY A 648 -40.11 15.17 23.70
N SER A 649 -39.07 14.63 24.32
CA SER A 649 -37.72 15.21 24.23
C SER A 649 -37.16 15.04 22.82
N ARG A 650 -36.69 16.14 22.24
CA ARG A 650 -36.07 16.21 20.91
C ARG A 650 -34.57 16.50 20.98
N ASN A 651 -34.02 16.64 22.19
CA ASN A 651 -32.65 17.06 22.43
C ASN A 651 -31.66 15.99 21.90
N GLY A 652 -30.78 16.38 20.98
CA GLY A 652 -29.83 15.50 20.30
C GLY A 652 -30.39 14.74 19.10
N LEU A 653 -31.64 14.97 18.71
CA LEU A 653 -32.24 14.33 17.53
C LEU A 653 -32.10 15.22 16.30
N ILE A 654 -31.94 14.61 15.12
CA ILE A 654 -32.04 15.32 13.84
C ILE A 654 -33.52 15.43 13.48
N VAL A 655 -33.98 16.66 13.25
CA VAL A 655 -35.39 16.97 13.04
C VAL A 655 -35.58 17.78 11.76
N LEU A 656 -36.71 17.55 11.11
CA LEU A 656 -37.26 18.40 10.07
C LEU A 656 -38.16 19.45 10.73
N VAL A 657 -37.84 20.71 10.47
CA VAL A 657 -38.45 21.88 11.08
C VAL A 657 -39.11 22.72 10.01
N GLU A 658 -40.34 23.14 10.28
CA GLU A 658 -41.09 24.13 9.54
C GLU A 658 -41.08 25.46 10.31
N SER A 659 -40.94 26.57 9.58
CA SER A 659 -41.14 27.93 10.11
C SER A 659 -42.17 28.65 9.24
N GLN A 660 -43.13 29.32 9.90
CA GLN A 660 -44.15 30.15 9.25
C GLN A 660 -43.86 31.62 9.57
N ASP A 661 -43.55 32.44 8.57
CA ASP A 661 -43.45 33.88 8.73
C ASP A 661 -44.87 34.49 8.73
N ILE A 662 -45.18 35.38 9.67
CA ILE A 662 -46.56 35.84 10.01
C ILE A 662 -47.26 36.66 8.89
N HIS A 663 -46.61 36.87 7.75
CA HIS A 663 -47.15 37.63 6.63
C HIS A 663 -47.38 36.77 5.39
N ASP A 664 -48.63 36.31 5.27
CA ASP A 664 -49.32 35.78 4.07
C ASP A 664 -49.50 34.25 4.02
N SER A 665 -50.76 33.80 4.16
CA SER A 665 -51.15 32.39 4.05
C SER A 665 -51.01 31.84 2.63
N ASP A 666 -50.75 32.72 1.64
CA ASP A 666 -50.60 32.36 0.23
C ASP A 666 -49.12 32.16 -0.18
N THR A 667 -48.13 32.44 0.70
CA THR A 667 -46.70 32.38 0.32
C THR A 667 -46.01 31.03 0.54
N GLY A 668 -46.61 30.04 1.21
CA GLY A 668 -45.98 28.74 1.48
C GLY A 668 -45.11 28.72 2.74
N ALA A 669 -44.55 27.56 3.11
CA ALA A 669 -43.76 27.37 4.35
C ALA A 669 -42.30 27.04 4.05
N SER A 670 -41.41 27.36 4.99
CA SER A 670 -39.97 27.12 4.84
C SER A 670 -39.46 26.01 5.76
N TYR A 671 -38.57 25.17 5.24
CA TYR A 671 -38.14 23.93 5.91
C TYR A 671 -36.62 23.81 6.06
N THR A 672 -36.19 23.24 7.20
CA THR A 672 -34.77 22.96 7.48
C THR A 672 -34.59 21.65 8.24
N VAL A 673 -33.44 21.01 8.03
CA VAL A 673 -33.02 19.81 8.77
C VAL A 673 -31.77 20.12 9.59
N LYS A 674 -31.84 19.90 10.91
CA LYS A 674 -30.78 20.21 11.87
C LYS A 674 -30.84 19.30 13.10
N GLU A 675 -29.73 19.23 13.86
CA GLU A 675 -29.74 18.64 15.21
C GLU A 675 -30.43 19.61 16.17
N TYR A 676 -31.48 19.17 16.85
CA TYR A 676 -32.21 19.95 17.83
C TYR A 676 -31.54 19.88 19.20
N ARG A 677 -31.27 21.03 19.82
CA ARG A 677 -30.94 21.10 21.26
C ARG A 677 -31.80 22.13 21.98
N SER A 678 -32.16 21.84 23.23
CA SER A 678 -32.93 22.74 24.08
C SER A 678 -32.26 22.94 25.43
N GLU A 679 -32.16 24.19 25.87
CA GLU A 679 -31.78 24.54 27.24
C GLU A 679 -33.04 24.87 28.05
N LYS A 680 -33.16 24.29 29.26
CA LYS A 680 -34.28 24.54 30.18
C LYS A 680 -33.77 25.25 31.44
N MET A 681 -34.53 26.22 31.94
CA MET A 681 -34.35 26.78 33.29
C MET A 681 -35.58 26.47 34.14
N LEU A 682 -35.38 26.37 35.45
CA LEU A 682 -36.44 26.27 36.44
C LEU A 682 -36.81 27.70 36.87
N ASP A 683 -38.09 28.07 36.76
CA ASP A 683 -38.64 29.26 37.40
C ASP A 683 -39.60 28.88 38.55
N GLU A 684 -40.14 29.87 39.27
CA GLU A 684 -41.03 29.67 40.42
C GLU A 684 -42.41 29.08 40.05
N HIS A 685 -42.69 28.83 38.76
CA HIS A 685 -43.96 28.27 38.26
C HIS A 685 -43.81 27.00 37.39
N GLY A 686 -42.60 26.55 37.05
CA GLY A 686 -42.35 25.27 36.38
C GLY A 686 -41.09 25.21 35.49
N TRP A 687 -41.04 24.20 34.61
CA TRP A 687 -39.98 24.07 33.60
C TRP A 687 -40.29 24.97 32.40
N ALA A 688 -39.46 25.98 32.14
CA ALA A 688 -39.55 26.82 30.94
C ALA A 688 -38.33 26.59 30.01
N HIS A 689 -38.56 26.61 28.69
CA HIS A 689 -37.50 26.53 27.69
C HIS A 689 -36.85 27.90 27.53
N LYS A 690 -35.53 28.03 27.79
CA LYS A 690 -34.80 29.31 27.69
C LYS A 690 -34.38 29.62 26.24
N SER A 691 -33.97 28.59 25.49
CA SER A 691 -33.57 28.71 24.09
C SER A 691 -33.56 27.35 23.40
N ILE A 692 -33.87 27.34 22.11
CA ILE A 692 -33.72 26.19 21.21
C ILE A 692 -32.62 26.54 20.21
N SER A 693 -31.67 25.63 20.01
CA SER A 693 -30.65 25.75 18.98
C SER A 693 -30.80 24.63 17.96
N LEU A 694 -30.87 24.98 16.68
CA LEU A 694 -30.82 24.05 15.56
C LEU A 694 -29.39 24.06 14.99
N ASN A 695 -28.66 22.98 15.24
CA ASN A 695 -27.22 22.90 14.99
C ASN A 695 -26.93 22.19 13.66
N PRO A 696 -25.99 22.71 12.84
CA PRO A 696 -25.49 22.00 11.68
C PRO A 696 -24.57 20.85 12.11
N LEU A 697 -24.51 19.79 11.31
CA LEU A 697 -23.61 18.65 11.48
C LEU A 697 -22.68 18.56 10.26
N THR A 698 -21.70 19.45 10.22
CA THR A 698 -20.73 19.62 9.13
C THR A 698 -19.36 20.05 9.67
N GLU A 699 -18.30 19.84 8.90
CA GLU A 699 -16.94 20.30 9.24
C GLU A 699 -16.65 21.73 8.76
N ASN A 700 -17.53 22.29 7.92
CA ASN A 700 -17.36 23.64 7.42
C ASN A 700 -17.84 24.67 8.47
N PRO A 701 -16.94 25.49 9.05
CA PRO A 701 -17.27 26.44 10.12
C PRO A 701 -18.14 27.62 9.65
N GLN A 702 -18.42 27.73 8.35
CA GLN A 702 -19.30 28.77 7.81
C GLN A 702 -20.78 28.54 8.17
N TYR A 703 -21.19 27.29 8.46
CA TYR A 703 -22.54 26.99 8.90
C TYR A 703 -22.65 27.19 10.41
N LYS A 704 -23.55 28.09 10.84
CA LYS A 704 -23.77 28.42 12.25
C LYS A 704 -25.09 27.84 12.76
N SER A 705 -25.16 27.61 14.06
CA SER A 705 -26.40 27.23 14.74
C SER A 705 -27.44 28.33 14.64
N ILE A 706 -28.69 27.95 14.36
CA ILE A 706 -29.84 28.84 14.41
C ILE A 706 -30.34 28.83 15.86
N VAL A 707 -30.28 29.97 16.54
CA VAL A 707 -30.73 30.11 17.93
C VAL A 707 -32.06 30.84 17.93
N LEU A 708 -33.11 30.17 18.40
CA LEU A 708 -34.47 30.70 18.47
C LEU A 708 -34.76 31.27 19.86
N ASN A 709 -35.27 32.49 19.91
CA ASN A 709 -35.74 33.18 21.13
C ASN A 709 -37.24 32.88 21.37
N GLU A 710 -37.80 33.34 22.49
CA GLU A 710 -39.19 33.03 22.89
C GLU A 710 -40.26 33.42 21.85
N GLU A 711 -40.07 34.52 21.10
CA GLU A 711 -41.00 34.94 20.03
C GLU A 711 -40.91 33.99 18.82
N SER A 712 -39.69 33.70 18.36
CA SER A 712 -39.44 32.80 17.21
C SER A 712 -39.76 31.32 17.48
N MET A 713 -39.90 30.92 18.75
CA MET A 713 -40.32 29.55 19.10
C MET A 713 -41.78 29.28 18.77
N SER A 714 -42.64 30.31 18.80
CA SER A 714 -44.07 30.16 18.52
C SER A 714 -44.38 29.96 17.03
N GLU A 715 -43.44 30.34 16.16
CA GLU A 715 -43.51 30.31 14.70
C GLU A 715 -42.88 29.04 14.10
N MET A 716 -42.34 28.16 14.94
CA MET A 716 -41.58 26.97 14.55
C MET A 716 -42.33 25.69 14.94
N LYS A 717 -42.45 24.77 13.98
CA LYS A 717 -43.04 23.45 14.20
C LYS A 717 -42.09 22.35 13.77
N VAL A 718 -41.83 21.38 14.66
CA VAL A 718 -41.11 20.16 14.29
C VAL A 718 -42.10 19.22 13.60
N ILE A 719 -41.83 18.89 12.34
CA ILE A 719 -42.71 18.09 11.49
C ILE A 719 -42.33 16.61 11.54
N GLY A 720 -41.03 16.30 11.59
CA GLY A 720 -40.55 14.94 11.57
C GLY A 720 -39.20 14.75 12.23
N ARG A 721 -38.93 13.51 12.64
CA ARG A 721 -37.64 13.04 13.15
C ARG A 721 -36.96 12.19 12.10
N PHE A 722 -35.69 12.46 11.83
CA PHE A 722 -34.90 11.71 10.86
C PHE A 722 -34.73 10.25 11.31
N VAL A 723 -34.89 9.33 10.37
CA VAL A 723 -34.74 7.88 10.60
C VAL A 723 -33.51 7.35 9.88
N LYS A 724 -33.44 7.52 8.55
CA LYS A 724 -32.33 7.08 7.69
C LYS A 724 -32.34 7.79 6.33
N VAL A 725 -31.22 7.75 5.62
CA VAL A 725 -31.16 8.02 4.17
C VAL A 725 -31.69 6.80 3.42
N ILE A 726 -32.57 7.01 2.43
CA ILE A 726 -33.15 5.96 1.58
C ILE A 726 -32.38 5.85 0.27
N SER A 727 -32.04 6.99 -0.34
CA SER A 727 -31.21 7.06 -1.56
C SER A 727 -30.37 8.33 -1.52
N SER A 728 -29.15 8.27 -2.05
CA SER A 728 -28.18 9.38 -2.13
C SER A 728 -27.88 9.78 -3.55
#